data_AF-A0A397FLP1-F1
#
_entry.id   AF-A0A397FLP1-F1
#
_cell.length_a   1.000
_cell.length_b   1.000
_cell.length_c   1.000
_cell.angle_alpha   90.00
_cell.angle_beta   90.00
_cell.angle_gamma   90.00
#
_symmetry.space_group_name_H-M   'P 1'
#
loop_
_entity.id
_entity.type
_entity.pdbx_description
1 polymer ?
#
loop_
_entity_poly.entity_id
_entity_poly.type
_entity_poly.pdbx_seq_one_letter_code
_entity_poly.pdbx_strand_id
1 'polypeptide(L)'
;MVNAQQWLDKNYPQEQRKEIKELNIHYKSLEGSLDLRDFINLEKLYCSSNQLSSLDVSTNTALTDLLCSSNQLSSLDVSTNTALKELYCYNNQLSSLDVSTNTALTYLLCSDNQLSSLDVSTNTALTRLDCYNNPLTNLNCQQNSKLETLYISDTDIDSGLEYLPDSIKYFSCSVDKKPNAKVKTIYNLFANDQGVVEADQYGYIKNFSQKFKEIKQKAKSQAHLLLQTEFQAKDNLINQLQTDKTNLDNQLTSLKKTNEQQKQEFNQKITNFQQEAVHLKTENQQNQNKTTELEEKIKTTQKEKEQAEQRADEALRKLKSDLETQKNQSEQTKQTLQNQVSQLQTDKNALISQISQKEESLKDKETQLETKEITLNNLQKQSEQLTAKNEELIQNQAESKTKIDQLESLLEKNKETSQQELKSTTENYQAKLAQEQKQSQSIQTNLEQQIKENQENIISLQSQLQTKEDRLEQAQEKIRKLQSQLGTNEVEKGNLQNDIEDKKAEIARKDAKITKLEETRQELWEKIKKLNEELEKLKENAEENESKIRKLERKKGNLKEDLEDTEKKLKTAQKEKQDLQEQVSQLQQKANPDGTKLPTISESEKEETKAFLNNYITMIKLRIKDCEEIIDCEDFNQEEKQPYQEEKQEYETQIVQIQPFINKINWGGKK
;
A
#
# COMPACT_ATOMS: atom_id res chain seq x y z
N MET A 1 51.73 -85.89 -11.67
CA MET A 1 50.28 -85.75 -11.38
C MET A 1 49.53 -86.66 -12.32
N VAL A 2 48.31 -87.05 -11.98
CA VAL A 2 47.51 -87.97 -12.81
C VAL A 2 46.27 -87.23 -13.25
N ASN A 3 45.95 -87.28 -14.55
CA ASN A 3 44.70 -86.70 -15.05
C ASN A 3 43.50 -87.34 -14.32
N ALA A 4 42.62 -86.50 -13.76
CA ALA A 4 41.53 -86.93 -12.89
C ALA A 4 40.55 -87.86 -13.61
N GLN A 5 40.15 -87.52 -14.84
CA GLN A 5 39.24 -88.34 -15.63
C GLN A 5 39.86 -89.69 -16.01
N GLN A 6 41.12 -89.71 -16.47
CA GLN A 6 41.81 -90.96 -16.78
C GLN A 6 41.95 -91.87 -15.55
N TRP A 7 42.20 -91.28 -14.38
CA TRP A 7 42.22 -92.03 -13.13
C TRP A 7 40.84 -92.60 -12.82
N LEU A 8 39.78 -91.80 -12.96
CA LEU A 8 38.40 -92.23 -12.74
C LEU A 8 38.00 -93.38 -13.68
N ASP A 9 38.27 -93.25 -14.98
CA ASP A 9 37.96 -94.25 -16.01
C ASP A 9 38.68 -95.58 -15.76
N LYS A 10 39.92 -95.52 -15.28
CA LYS A 10 40.71 -96.70 -14.95
C LYS A 10 40.19 -97.43 -13.70
N ASN A 11 39.75 -96.70 -12.68
CA ASN A 11 39.37 -97.30 -11.39
C ASN A 11 37.86 -97.61 -11.30
N TYR A 12 37.03 -96.93 -12.08
CA TYR A 12 35.57 -97.08 -12.09
C TYR A 12 35.06 -97.23 -13.53
N PRO A 13 35.01 -98.47 -14.06
CA PRO A 13 34.42 -98.76 -15.36
C PRO A 13 32.96 -98.29 -15.43
N GLN A 14 32.52 -97.84 -16.61
CA GLN A 14 31.25 -97.13 -16.80
C GLN A 14 30.03 -97.87 -16.24
N GLU A 15 29.96 -99.20 -16.42
CA GLU A 15 28.85 -100.03 -15.95
C GLU A 15 28.66 -100.04 -14.43
N GLN A 16 29.73 -99.76 -13.66
CA GLN A 16 29.69 -99.79 -12.20
C GLN A 16 29.32 -98.44 -11.58
N ARG A 17 29.46 -97.33 -12.34
CA ARG A 17 29.31 -95.95 -11.82
C ARG A 17 27.93 -95.67 -11.27
N LYS A 18 26.89 -96.29 -11.84
CA LYS A 18 25.49 -96.13 -11.42
C LYS A 18 25.21 -96.72 -10.04
N GLU A 19 26.01 -97.67 -9.57
CA GLU A 19 25.86 -98.30 -8.26
C GLU A 19 26.62 -97.55 -7.15
N ILE A 20 27.47 -96.59 -7.51
CA ILE A 20 28.30 -95.85 -6.57
C ILE A 20 27.50 -94.71 -5.94
N LYS A 21 27.34 -94.79 -4.62
CA LYS A 21 26.71 -93.75 -3.78
C LYS A 21 27.73 -92.83 -3.10
N GLU A 22 28.94 -93.30 -2.89
CA GLU A 22 30.01 -92.53 -2.24
C GLU A 22 31.31 -92.70 -3.03
N LEU A 23 31.93 -91.58 -3.41
CA LEU A 23 33.21 -91.57 -4.12
C LEU A 23 34.24 -90.77 -3.31
N ASN A 24 35.28 -91.48 -2.83
CA ASN A 24 36.38 -90.87 -2.10
C ASN A 24 37.70 -90.92 -2.89
N ILE A 25 38.13 -89.74 -3.32
CA ILE A 25 39.33 -89.48 -4.10
C ILE A 25 40.16 -88.32 -3.50
N HIS A 26 40.08 -88.14 -2.18
CA HIS A 26 40.93 -87.18 -1.46
C HIS A 26 42.43 -87.50 -1.63
N TYR A 27 43.26 -86.45 -1.68
CA TYR A 27 44.73 -86.55 -1.64
C TYR A 27 45.33 -87.49 -2.71
N LYS A 28 44.72 -87.56 -3.89
CA LYS A 28 45.17 -88.43 -4.99
C LYS A 28 46.14 -87.76 -5.94
N SER A 29 46.47 -86.48 -5.72
CA SER A 29 47.30 -85.67 -6.62
C SER A 29 46.75 -85.67 -8.06
N LEU A 30 45.42 -85.63 -8.18
CA LEU A 30 44.71 -85.58 -9.45
C LEU A 30 44.71 -84.17 -10.00
N GLU A 31 44.79 -84.03 -11.32
CA GLU A 31 44.75 -82.73 -12.01
C GLU A 31 43.77 -82.73 -13.18
N GLY A 32 43.37 -81.53 -13.61
CA GLY A 32 42.48 -81.35 -14.75
C GLY A 32 40.99 -81.49 -14.41
N SER A 33 40.19 -81.85 -15.40
CA SER A 33 38.73 -81.95 -15.29
C SER A 33 38.28 -83.30 -14.70
N LEU A 34 37.26 -83.27 -13.86
CA LEU A 34 36.56 -84.46 -13.36
C LEU A 34 35.07 -84.40 -13.75
N ASP A 35 34.64 -85.34 -14.59
CA ASP A 35 33.26 -85.51 -15.04
C ASP A 35 32.60 -86.69 -14.33
N LEU A 36 31.55 -86.41 -13.55
CA LEU A 36 30.82 -87.41 -12.77
C LEU A 36 29.39 -87.64 -13.28
N ARG A 37 29.09 -87.26 -14.53
CA ARG A 37 27.72 -87.36 -15.06
C ARG A 37 27.15 -88.78 -15.12
N ASP A 38 28.03 -89.78 -15.21
CA ASP A 38 27.64 -91.21 -15.19
C ASP A 38 27.37 -91.76 -13.77
N PHE A 39 27.70 -91.02 -12.72
CA PHE A 39 27.51 -91.42 -11.31
C PHE A 39 26.12 -90.99 -10.80
N ILE A 40 25.07 -91.36 -11.52
CA ILE A 40 23.70 -90.82 -11.32
C ILE A 40 23.12 -91.00 -9.91
N ASN A 41 23.60 -91.96 -9.13
CA ASN A 41 23.14 -92.24 -7.76
C ASN A 41 24.13 -91.76 -6.69
N LEU A 42 25.10 -90.90 -7.04
CA LEU A 42 26.09 -90.38 -6.11
C LEU A 42 25.43 -89.48 -5.07
N GLU A 43 25.59 -89.86 -3.80
CA GLU A 43 25.11 -89.13 -2.62
C GLU A 43 26.27 -88.36 -1.96
N LYS A 44 27.51 -88.84 -2.06
CA LYS A 44 28.67 -88.25 -1.38
C LYS A 44 29.90 -88.19 -2.28
N LEU A 45 30.50 -87.01 -2.39
CA LEU A 45 31.73 -86.79 -3.14
C LEU A 45 32.81 -86.13 -2.28
N TYR A 46 33.94 -86.83 -2.20
CA TYR A 46 35.09 -86.47 -1.39
C TYR A 46 36.32 -86.34 -2.30
N CYS A 47 36.56 -85.14 -2.85
CA CYS A 47 37.60 -84.87 -3.85
C CYS A 47 38.56 -83.73 -3.49
N SER A 48 38.58 -83.32 -2.21
CA SER A 48 39.47 -82.27 -1.70
C SER A 48 40.95 -82.63 -1.77
N SER A 49 41.80 -81.60 -1.78
CA SER A 49 43.26 -81.70 -1.82
C SER A 49 43.79 -82.42 -3.07
N ASN A 50 43.34 -81.92 -4.21
CA ASN A 50 43.82 -82.27 -5.54
C ASN A 50 44.16 -80.96 -6.30
N GLN A 51 44.28 -81.03 -7.61
CA GLN A 51 44.53 -79.88 -8.50
C GLN A 51 43.48 -79.88 -9.61
N LEU A 52 42.23 -80.17 -9.25
CA LEU A 52 41.12 -80.17 -10.20
C LEU A 52 40.87 -78.75 -10.69
N SER A 53 40.83 -78.58 -12.02
CA SER A 53 40.52 -77.30 -12.66
C SER A 53 39.03 -77.14 -12.96
N SER A 54 38.29 -78.25 -13.02
CA SER A 54 36.82 -78.26 -13.19
C SER A 54 36.22 -79.55 -12.61
N LEU A 55 34.97 -79.43 -12.18
CA LEU A 55 34.19 -80.51 -11.58
C LEU A 55 32.76 -80.44 -12.13
N ASP A 56 32.30 -81.50 -12.80
CA ASP A 56 30.93 -81.61 -13.30
C ASP A 56 30.15 -82.60 -12.43
N VAL A 57 29.20 -82.05 -11.65
CA VAL A 57 28.26 -82.80 -10.79
C VAL A 57 26.80 -82.65 -11.23
N SER A 58 26.57 -82.23 -12.48
CA SER A 58 25.26 -81.75 -12.96
C SER A 58 24.14 -82.80 -12.95
N THR A 59 24.47 -84.10 -13.00
CA THR A 59 23.47 -85.19 -12.96
C THR A 59 23.33 -85.83 -11.58
N ASN A 60 24.19 -85.48 -10.61
CA ASN A 60 24.21 -86.09 -9.28
C ASN A 60 23.14 -85.47 -8.37
N THR A 61 21.87 -85.57 -8.76
CA THR A 61 20.73 -84.92 -8.07
C THR A 61 20.51 -85.43 -6.64
N ALA A 62 21.03 -86.62 -6.30
CA ALA A 62 21.01 -87.21 -4.97
C ALA A 62 22.16 -86.74 -4.05
N LEU A 63 23.08 -85.90 -4.54
CA LEU A 63 24.28 -85.48 -3.82
C LEU A 63 23.91 -84.67 -2.57
N THR A 64 24.29 -85.17 -1.39
CA THR A 64 24.11 -84.51 -0.09
C THR A 64 25.40 -83.90 0.44
N ASP A 65 26.56 -84.48 0.11
CA ASP A 65 27.86 -84.06 0.65
C ASP A 65 28.84 -83.82 -0.51
N LEU A 66 29.36 -82.59 -0.63
CA LEU A 66 30.36 -82.22 -1.61
C LEU A 66 31.57 -81.55 -0.95
N LEU A 67 32.67 -82.31 -0.84
CA LEU A 67 33.95 -81.82 -0.31
C LEU A 67 34.99 -81.72 -1.43
N CYS A 68 35.08 -80.54 -2.05
CA CYS A 68 35.98 -80.21 -3.17
C CYS A 68 37.02 -79.13 -2.83
N SER A 69 37.35 -78.98 -1.54
CA SER A 69 38.26 -77.96 -1.02
C SER A 69 39.71 -78.16 -1.47
N SER A 70 40.53 -77.11 -1.46
CA SER A 70 41.94 -77.18 -1.86
C SER A 70 42.12 -77.80 -3.26
N ASN A 71 41.51 -77.15 -4.25
CA ASN A 71 41.64 -77.45 -5.68
C ASN A 71 41.95 -76.15 -6.45
N GLN A 72 41.81 -76.15 -7.77
CA GLN A 72 42.01 -74.99 -8.63
C GLN A 72 40.72 -74.62 -9.37
N LEU A 73 39.56 -74.84 -8.75
CA LEU A 73 38.26 -74.56 -9.38
C LEU A 73 38.06 -73.05 -9.51
N SER A 74 37.84 -72.58 -10.74
CA SER A 74 37.45 -71.18 -11.02
C SER A 74 35.94 -70.98 -11.06
N SER A 75 35.18 -72.06 -11.26
CA SER A 75 33.72 -72.11 -11.16
C SER A 75 33.27 -73.43 -10.54
N LEU A 76 32.09 -73.41 -9.94
CA LEU A 76 31.41 -74.59 -9.41
C LEU A 76 29.90 -74.40 -9.58
N ASP A 77 29.28 -75.25 -10.39
CA ASP A 77 27.83 -75.28 -10.57
C ASP A 77 27.24 -76.41 -9.72
N VAL A 78 26.40 -76.03 -8.76
CA VAL A 78 25.66 -76.95 -7.86
C VAL A 78 24.15 -76.81 -7.99
N SER A 79 23.68 -76.15 -9.06
CA SER A 79 22.28 -75.74 -9.22
C SER A 79 21.30 -76.91 -9.26
N THR A 80 21.72 -78.08 -9.74
CA THR A 80 20.91 -79.30 -9.82
C THR A 80 20.99 -80.17 -8.56
N ASN A 81 21.97 -79.95 -7.69
CA ASN A 81 22.19 -80.72 -6.46
C ASN A 81 21.30 -80.21 -5.32
N THR A 82 19.98 -80.20 -5.53
CA THR A 82 19.00 -79.62 -4.58
C THR A 82 18.95 -80.34 -3.23
N ALA A 83 19.45 -81.58 -3.14
CA ALA A 83 19.58 -82.34 -1.90
C ALA A 83 20.84 -81.99 -1.08
N LEU A 84 21.71 -81.09 -1.56
CA LEU A 84 23.00 -80.79 -0.95
C LEU A 84 22.83 -80.18 0.45
N LYS A 85 23.48 -80.81 1.43
CA LYS A 85 23.48 -80.42 2.85
C LYS A 85 24.83 -79.86 3.29
N GLU A 86 25.92 -80.34 2.70
CA GLU A 86 27.28 -79.96 3.05
C GLU A 86 28.07 -79.59 1.80
N LEU A 87 28.54 -78.34 1.73
CA LEU A 87 29.40 -77.85 0.66
C LEU A 87 30.69 -77.27 1.23
N TYR A 88 31.81 -77.94 0.93
CA TYR A 88 33.15 -77.54 1.34
C TYR A 88 33.96 -77.26 0.08
N CYS A 89 34.06 -75.98 -0.30
CA CYS A 89 34.75 -75.50 -1.49
C CYS A 89 35.85 -74.46 -1.17
N TYR A 90 36.30 -74.40 0.07
CA TYR A 90 37.34 -73.47 0.49
C TYR A 90 38.70 -73.73 -0.18
N ASN A 91 39.57 -72.73 -0.23
CA ASN A 91 40.86 -72.78 -0.94
C ASN A 91 40.70 -73.19 -2.42
N ASN A 92 39.93 -72.39 -3.17
CA ASN A 92 39.77 -72.48 -4.63
C ASN A 92 39.96 -71.08 -5.24
N GLN A 93 39.54 -70.89 -6.50
CA GLN A 93 39.64 -69.63 -7.23
C GLN A 93 38.25 -69.14 -7.65
N LEU A 94 37.20 -69.46 -6.88
CA LEU A 94 35.82 -69.10 -7.21
C LEU A 94 35.63 -67.59 -7.12
N SER A 95 35.21 -66.96 -8.22
CA SER A 95 34.83 -65.55 -8.26
C SER A 95 33.34 -65.32 -7.96
N SER A 96 32.53 -66.37 -8.12
CA SER A 96 31.10 -66.40 -7.80
C SER A 96 30.70 -67.80 -7.34
N LEU A 97 29.65 -67.88 -6.54
CA LEU A 97 29.06 -69.13 -6.07
C LEU A 97 27.56 -68.91 -5.88
N ASP A 98 26.74 -69.59 -6.69
CA ASP A 98 25.28 -69.58 -6.56
C ASP A 98 24.85 -70.84 -5.81
N VAL A 99 24.21 -70.63 -4.66
CA VAL A 99 23.64 -71.70 -3.81
C VAL A 99 22.13 -71.56 -3.64
N SER A 100 21.48 -70.75 -4.48
CA SER A 100 20.08 -70.34 -4.30
C SER A 100 19.10 -71.52 -4.35
N THR A 101 19.42 -72.59 -5.08
CA THR A 101 18.60 -73.81 -5.20
C THR A 101 18.89 -74.85 -4.11
N ASN A 102 20.01 -74.75 -3.41
CA ASN A 102 20.45 -75.69 -2.38
C ASN A 102 19.81 -75.37 -1.02
N THR A 103 18.48 -75.34 -0.96
CA THR A 103 17.72 -74.92 0.25
C THR A 103 17.91 -75.85 1.45
N ALA A 104 18.39 -77.08 1.23
CA ALA A 104 18.74 -78.05 2.27
C ALA A 104 20.14 -77.83 2.89
N LEU A 105 20.92 -76.85 2.39
CA LEU A 105 22.29 -76.61 2.81
C LEU A 105 22.36 -76.22 4.30
N THR A 106 23.16 -76.97 5.05
CA THR A 106 23.41 -76.79 6.50
C THR A 106 24.84 -76.28 6.77
N TYR A 107 25.80 -76.69 5.94
CA TYR A 107 27.20 -76.26 6.02
C TYR A 107 27.64 -75.68 4.68
N LEU A 108 28.11 -74.43 4.70
CA LEU A 108 28.76 -73.78 3.56
C LEU A 108 30.13 -73.24 3.98
N LEU A 109 31.20 -73.88 3.51
CA LEU A 109 32.58 -73.47 3.75
C LEU A 109 33.23 -73.09 2.42
N CYS A 110 33.24 -71.79 2.13
CA CYS A 110 33.74 -71.20 0.88
C CYS A 110 34.90 -70.21 1.11
N SER A 111 35.60 -70.36 2.23
CA SER A 111 36.72 -69.51 2.61
C SER A 111 37.91 -69.57 1.66
N ASP A 112 38.77 -68.55 1.68
CA ASP A 112 39.95 -68.44 0.81
C ASP A 112 39.58 -68.62 -0.69
N ASN A 113 38.63 -67.83 -1.18
CA ASN A 113 38.22 -67.70 -2.58
C ASN A 113 38.28 -66.23 -3.03
N GLN A 114 37.65 -65.88 -4.15
CA GLN A 114 37.61 -64.53 -4.73
C GLN A 114 36.18 -63.98 -4.81
N LEU A 115 35.28 -64.41 -3.91
CA LEU A 115 33.88 -64.03 -3.91
C LEU A 115 33.71 -62.56 -3.53
N SER A 116 33.17 -61.74 -4.44
CA SER A 116 32.82 -60.34 -4.17
C SER A 116 31.40 -60.15 -3.62
N SER A 117 30.55 -61.15 -3.81
CA SER A 117 29.20 -61.24 -3.26
C SER A 117 28.85 -62.69 -2.95
N LEU A 118 27.95 -62.89 -1.98
CA LEU A 118 27.43 -64.20 -1.62
C LEU A 118 26.00 -64.00 -1.09
N ASP A 119 25.02 -64.59 -1.78
CA ASP A 119 23.63 -64.61 -1.33
C ASP A 119 23.31 -65.98 -0.71
N VAL A 120 22.92 -65.97 0.57
CA VAL A 120 22.52 -67.16 1.32
C VAL A 120 21.06 -67.08 1.80
N SER A 121 20.29 -66.13 1.28
CA SER A 121 18.95 -65.81 1.77
C SER A 121 17.94 -66.95 1.64
N THR A 122 18.12 -67.86 0.68
CA THR A 122 17.26 -69.03 0.49
C THR A 122 17.71 -70.24 1.31
N ASN A 123 18.95 -70.27 1.79
CA ASN A 123 19.54 -71.39 2.54
C ASN A 123 19.18 -71.32 4.04
N THR A 124 17.88 -71.25 4.33
CA THR A 124 17.33 -71.08 5.70
C THR A 124 17.70 -72.21 6.67
N ALA A 125 18.18 -73.35 6.15
CA ALA A 125 18.70 -74.47 6.93
C ALA A 125 20.16 -74.31 7.40
N LEU A 126 20.90 -73.29 6.93
CA LEU A 126 22.31 -73.08 7.28
C LEU A 126 22.50 -72.96 8.79
N THR A 127 23.42 -73.77 9.31
CA THR A 127 23.90 -73.72 10.70
C THR A 127 25.35 -73.24 10.78
N ARG A 128 26.12 -73.40 9.70
CA ARG A 128 27.51 -72.92 9.61
C ARG A 128 27.79 -72.28 8.25
N LEU A 129 28.28 -71.04 8.30
CA LEU A 129 28.79 -70.31 7.15
C LEU A 129 30.23 -69.86 7.43
N ASP A 130 31.14 -70.26 6.55
CA ASP A 130 32.52 -69.78 6.55
C ASP A 130 32.84 -69.16 5.19
N CYS A 131 32.87 -67.83 5.15
CA CYS A 131 33.25 -67.05 3.97
C CYS A 131 34.55 -66.26 4.20
N TYR A 132 35.34 -66.69 5.18
CA TYR A 132 36.63 -66.13 5.55
C TYR A 132 37.53 -65.81 4.34
N ASN A 133 38.24 -64.69 4.39
CA ASN A 133 39.21 -64.28 3.38
C ASN A 133 38.65 -64.18 1.93
N ASN A 134 37.42 -63.68 1.79
CA ASN A 134 36.84 -63.28 0.50
C ASN A 134 36.64 -61.75 0.45
N PRO A 135 36.74 -61.09 -0.72
CA PRO A 135 36.48 -59.64 -0.87
C PRO A 135 34.97 -59.28 -0.82
N LEU A 136 34.21 -59.90 0.09
CA LEU A 136 32.79 -59.61 0.31
C LEU A 136 32.65 -58.22 0.93
N THR A 137 31.75 -57.39 0.40
CA THR A 137 31.46 -56.05 0.93
C THR A 137 30.18 -56.00 1.75
N ASN A 138 29.32 -57.00 1.60
CA ASN A 138 28.11 -57.18 2.37
C ASN A 138 27.82 -58.67 2.55
N LEU A 139 27.00 -58.98 3.55
CA LEU A 139 26.45 -60.30 3.77
C LEU A 139 25.12 -60.15 4.50
N ASN A 140 24.04 -60.66 3.89
CA ASN A 140 22.72 -60.68 4.51
C ASN A 140 22.40 -62.10 4.97
N CYS A 141 22.38 -62.32 6.28
CA CYS A 141 22.01 -63.60 6.89
C CYS A 141 20.67 -63.56 7.63
N GLN A 142 19.83 -62.56 7.39
CA GLN A 142 18.60 -62.33 8.16
C GLN A 142 17.62 -63.51 8.11
N GLN A 143 17.57 -64.23 6.99
CA GLN A 143 16.69 -65.38 6.79
C GLN A 143 17.28 -66.69 7.34
N ASN A 144 18.57 -66.73 7.69
CA ASN A 144 19.27 -67.91 8.17
C ASN A 144 19.10 -68.08 9.69
N SER A 145 17.86 -68.14 10.17
CA SER A 145 17.51 -68.20 11.61
C SER A 145 18.09 -69.39 12.40
N LYS A 146 18.71 -70.37 11.72
CA LYS A 146 19.40 -71.52 12.32
C LYS A 146 20.93 -71.36 12.35
N LEU A 147 21.47 -70.26 11.81
CA LEU A 147 22.91 -70.05 11.68
C LEU A 147 23.54 -69.90 13.07
N GLU A 148 24.39 -70.85 13.46
CA GLU A 148 25.06 -70.87 14.77
C GLU A 148 26.51 -70.40 14.69
N THR A 149 27.16 -70.64 13.55
CA THR A 149 28.58 -70.37 13.34
C THR A 149 28.79 -69.52 12.09
N LEU A 150 29.44 -68.38 12.24
CA LEU A 150 29.74 -67.46 11.15
C LEU A 150 31.19 -66.95 11.21
N TYR A 151 31.93 -67.15 10.12
CA TYR A 151 33.27 -66.61 9.93
C TYR A 151 33.28 -65.59 8.79
N ILE A 152 33.57 -64.34 9.12
CA ILE A 152 33.72 -63.22 8.18
C ILE A 152 35.10 -62.54 8.29
N SER A 153 36.05 -63.14 9.02
CA SER A 153 37.39 -62.57 9.19
C SER A 153 38.06 -62.34 7.83
N ASP A 154 38.86 -61.29 7.74
CA ASP A 154 39.58 -60.90 6.52
C ASP A 154 38.67 -60.65 5.28
N THR A 155 37.43 -60.20 5.50
CA THR A 155 36.50 -59.70 4.47
C THR A 155 36.37 -58.17 4.48
N ASP A 156 35.75 -57.59 3.46
CA ASP A 156 35.48 -56.15 3.37
C ASP A 156 34.08 -55.76 3.85
N ILE A 157 33.44 -56.60 4.67
CA ILE A 157 32.13 -56.36 5.29
C ILE A 157 32.32 -55.40 6.47
N ASP A 158 31.82 -54.16 6.38
CA ASP A 158 31.98 -53.14 7.43
C ASP A 158 30.69 -52.81 8.20
N SER A 159 29.57 -53.39 7.80
CA SER A 159 28.23 -53.10 8.30
C SER A 159 27.29 -54.32 8.16
N GLY A 160 26.07 -54.22 8.67
CA GLY A 160 25.05 -55.27 8.55
C GLY A 160 25.00 -56.26 9.71
N LEU A 161 25.72 -55.97 10.80
CA LEU A 161 25.69 -56.74 12.04
C LEU A 161 24.24 -56.85 12.60
N GLU A 162 23.43 -55.81 12.41
CA GLU A 162 22.02 -55.75 12.79
C GLU A 162 21.13 -56.78 12.09
N TYR A 163 21.52 -57.26 10.90
CA TYR A 163 20.79 -58.25 10.11
C TYR A 163 21.23 -59.68 10.42
N LEU A 164 22.25 -59.89 11.25
CA LEU A 164 22.64 -61.24 11.66
C LEU A 164 21.58 -61.85 12.61
N PRO A 165 21.27 -63.14 12.49
CA PRO A 165 20.29 -63.81 13.33
C PRO A 165 20.82 -64.00 14.76
N ASP A 166 19.92 -63.96 15.76
CA ASP A 166 20.27 -64.15 17.17
C ASP A 166 20.73 -65.58 17.51
N SER A 167 20.59 -66.51 16.56
CA SER A 167 21.05 -67.89 16.65
C SER A 167 22.59 -68.03 16.66
N ILE A 168 23.33 -67.00 16.23
CA ILE A 168 24.79 -67.07 16.15
C ILE A 168 25.40 -67.15 17.56
N LYS A 169 26.15 -68.23 17.78
CA LYS A 169 26.90 -68.52 19.01
C LYS A 169 28.40 -68.29 18.81
N TYR A 170 28.89 -68.64 17.62
CA TYR A 170 30.30 -68.62 17.29
C TYR A 170 30.54 -67.65 16.13
N PHE A 171 31.16 -66.51 16.42
CA PHE A 171 31.38 -65.45 15.45
C PHE A 171 32.85 -65.06 15.42
N SER A 172 33.43 -65.01 14.21
CA SER A 172 34.80 -64.58 13.99
C SER A 172 34.84 -63.51 12.91
N CYS A 173 35.49 -62.38 13.20
CA CYS A 173 35.61 -61.25 12.29
C CYS A 173 36.98 -60.54 12.43
N SER A 174 38.03 -61.31 12.74
CA SER A 174 39.40 -60.79 12.91
C SER A 174 40.00 -60.29 11.58
N VAL A 175 41.17 -59.66 11.69
CA VAL A 175 41.91 -59.08 10.57
C VAL A 175 43.34 -59.63 10.51
N ASP A 176 43.48 -60.92 10.81
CA ASP A 176 44.78 -61.57 11.04
C ASP A 176 45.59 -61.74 9.74
N LYS A 177 44.96 -62.09 8.61
CA LYS A 177 45.66 -62.16 7.29
C LYS A 177 45.62 -60.83 6.54
N LYS A 178 44.59 -60.01 6.73
CA LYS A 178 44.38 -58.72 6.04
C LYS A 178 44.12 -57.59 7.05
N PRO A 179 45.18 -56.98 7.63
CA PRO A 179 45.05 -55.91 8.63
C PRO A 179 44.24 -54.68 8.19
N ASN A 180 44.11 -54.46 6.89
CA ASN A 180 43.39 -53.34 6.27
C ASN A 180 41.96 -53.72 5.81
N ALA A 181 41.52 -54.95 6.04
CA ALA A 181 40.19 -55.41 5.68
C ALA A 181 39.12 -54.59 6.42
N LYS A 182 38.03 -54.23 5.74
CA LYS A 182 37.04 -53.33 6.33
C LYS A 182 36.24 -53.95 7.47
N VAL A 183 36.24 -55.28 7.60
CA VAL A 183 35.69 -55.99 8.76
C VAL A 183 36.27 -55.54 10.10
N LYS A 184 37.41 -54.85 10.09
CA LYS A 184 37.95 -54.13 11.25
C LYS A 184 36.93 -53.22 11.94
N THR A 185 36.03 -52.59 11.19
CA THR A 185 34.95 -51.75 11.74
C THR A 185 34.05 -52.56 12.66
N ILE A 186 33.61 -53.74 12.21
CA ILE A 186 32.80 -54.67 13.00
C ILE A 186 33.60 -55.24 14.17
N TYR A 187 34.85 -55.65 13.91
CA TYR A 187 35.76 -56.18 14.94
C TYR A 187 35.90 -55.22 16.13
N ASN A 188 36.13 -53.93 15.86
CA ASN A 188 36.30 -52.91 16.89
C ASN A 188 35.05 -52.70 17.75
N LEU A 189 33.84 -53.07 17.30
CA LEU A 189 32.63 -53.01 18.12
C LEU A 189 32.67 -53.95 19.33
N PHE A 190 33.53 -54.97 19.29
CA PHE A 190 33.67 -55.97 20.35
C PHE A 190 34.87 -55.72 21.27
N ALA A 191 35.58 -54.62 21.07
CA ALA A 191 36.72 -54.23 21.89
C ALA A 191 36.27 -53.92 23.33
N ASN A 192 37.07 -54.35 24.31
CA ASN A 192 36.90 -53.96 25.71
C ASN A 192 37.41 -52.52 25.95
N ASP A 193 37.34 -52.03 27.18
CA ASP A 193 37.76 -50.67 27.55
C ASP A 193 39.24 -50.38 27.29
N GLN A 194 40.06 -51.43 27.11
CA GLN A 194 41.48 -51.31 26.75
C GLN A 194 41.69 -51.33 25.22
N GLY A 195 40.63 -51.37 24.43
CA GLY A 195 40.67 -51.44 22.97
C GLY A 195 41.01 -52.83 22.42
N VAL A 196 40.95 -53.88 23.25
CA VAL A 196 41.31 -55.26 22.85
C VAL A 196 40.05 -56.09 22.63
N VAL A 197 39.96 -56.78 21.50
CA VAL A 197 38.92 -57.79 21.27
C VAL A 197 39.45 -59.13 21.78
N GLU A 198 38.72 -59.72 22.71
CA GLU A 198 39.08 -61.03 23.27
C GLU A 198 38.45 -62.13 22.42
N ALA A 199 39.29 -63.03 21.90
CA ALA A 199 38.87 -64.24 21.21
C ALA A 199 39.27 -65.50 21.99
N ASP A 200 38.57 -66.60 21.79
CA ASP A 200 38.98 -67.91 22.28
C ASP A 200 40.05 -68.55 21.39
N GLN A 201 40.47 -69.78 21.72
CA GLN A 201 41.49 -70.51 20.96
C GLN A 201 41.11 -70.85 19.51
N TYR A 202 39.83 -70.72 19.15
CA TYR A 202 39.30 -70.96 17.80
C TYR A 202 39.07 -69.65 17.02
N GLY A 203 39.43 -68.51 17.61
CA GLY A 203 39.25 -67.19 17.00
C GLY A 203 37.82 -66.65 17.10
N TYR A 204 36.96 -67.25 17.93
CA TYR A 204 35.62 -66.74 18.18
C TYR A 204 35.64 -65.63 19.22
N ILE A 205 34.88 -64.56 18.99
CA ILE A 205 34.74 -63.47 19.95
C ILE A 205 34.15 -64.00 21.26
N LYS A 206 34.86 -63.80 22.37
CA LYS A 206 34.39 -64.21 23.69
C LYS A 206 33.11 -63.48 24.06
N ASN A 207 32.16 -64.23 24.63
CA ASN A 207 30.84 -63.73 25.04
C ASN A 207 30.07 -63.02 23.89
N PHE A 208 30.28 -63.46 22.63
CA PHE A 208 29.67 -62.84 21.46
C PHE A 208 28.15 -62.67 21.62
N SER A 209 27.40 -63.71 21.95
CA SER A 209 25.93 -63.63 22.00
C SER A 209 25.43 -62.58 23.01
N GLN A 210 26.16 -62.35 24.11
CA GLN A 210 25.83 -61.29 25.07
C GLN A 210 26.19 -59.91 24.50
N LYS A 211 27.45 -59.71 24.06
CA LYS A 211 27.92 -58.45 23.49
C LYS A 211 27.07 -58.03 22.27
N PHE A 212 26.70 -58.99 21.43
CA PHE A 212 25.87 -58.79 20.26
C PHE A 212 24.45 -58.33 20.62
N LYS A 213 23.83 -58.93 21.65
CA LYS A 213 22.54 -58.46 22.19
C LYS A 213 22.66 -57.05 22.74
N GLU A 214 23.72 -56.74 23.47
CA GLU A 214 23.98 -55.39 24.00
C GLU A 214 24.15 -54.37 22.88
N ILE A 215 24.92 -54.70 21.83
CA ILE A 215 25.10 -53.85 20.64
C ILE A 215 23.76 -53.61 19.94
N LYS A 216 22.97 -54.67 19.68
CA LYS A 216 21.63 -54.55 19.07
C LYS A 216 20.68 -53.73 19.93
N GLN A 217 20.68 -53.94 21.25
CA GLN A 217 19.82 -53.20 22.16
C GLN A 217 20.23 -51.73 22.26
N LYS A 218 21.54 -51.44 22.27
CA LYS A 218 22.06 -50.06 22.24
C LYS A 218 21.68 -49.36 20.94
N ALA A 219 21.83 -50.01 19.80
CA ALA A 219 21.40 -49.49 18.50
C ALA A 219 19.87 -49.23 18.46
N LYS A 220 19.07 -50.19 18.95
CA LYS A 220 17.60 -50.05 19.05
C LYS A 220 17.19 -48.91 19.99
N SER A 221 17.85 -48.77 21.13
CA SER A 221 17.57 -47.73 22.12
C SER A 221 17.96 -46.35 21.60
N GLN A 222 19.10 -46.23 20.90
CA GLN A 222 19.50 -45.00 20.22
C GLN A 222 18.52 -44.61 19.11
N ALA A 223 18.09 -45.56 18.28
CA ALA A 223 17.09 -45.32 17.25
C ALA A 223 15.74 -44.90 17.85
N HIS A 224 15.31 -45.54 18.94
CA HIS A 224 14.08 -45.18 19.64
C HIS A 224 14.17 -43.78 20.27
N LEU A 225 15.31 -43.43 20.89
CA LEU A 225 15.56 -42.11 21.47
C LEU A 225 15.53 -41.02 20.40
N LEU A 226 16.16 -41.25 19.24
CA LEU A 226 16.12 -40.33 18.10
C LEU A 226 14.69 -40.12 17.60
N LEU A 227 13.95 -41.22 17.46
CA LEU A 227 12.56 -41.19 16.98
C LEU A 227 11.66 -40.45 17.99
N GLN A 228 11.85 -40.67 19.29
CA GLN A 228 11.09 -40.02 20.35
C GLN A 228 11.38 -38.51 20.41
N THR A 229 12.65 -38.10 20.25
CA THR A 229 13.02 -36.68 20.17
C THR A 229 12.46 -36.02 18.92
N GLU A 230 12.44 -36.71 17.78
CA GLU A 230 11.78 -36.22 16.56
C GLU A 230 10.26 -36.08 16.72
N PHE A 231 9.60 -37.05 17.36
CA PHE A 231 8.16 -36.96 17.63
C PHE A 231 7.83 -35.80 18.58
N GLN A 232 8.60 -35.63 19.66
CA GLN A 232 8.40 -34.54 20.61
C GLN A 232 8.65 -33.16 19.96
N ALA A 233 9.64 -33.04 19.08
CA ALA A 233 9.86 -31.83 18.30
C ALA A 233 8.69 -31.53 17.34
N LYS A 234 8.10 -32.57 16.73
CA LYS A 234 6.91 -32.44 15.87
C LYS A 234 5.66 -32.07 16.66
N ASP A 235 5.45 -32.63 17.85
CA ASP A 235 4.32 -32.28 18.71
C ASP A 235 4.41 -30.82 19.18
N ASN A 236 5.61 -30.35 19.55
CA ASN A 236 5.86 -28.94 19.84
C ASN A 236 5.54 -28.04 18.64
N LEU A 237 5.94 -28.45 17.44
CA LEU A 237 5.62 -27.73 16.21
C LEU A 237 4.12 -27.74 15.90
N ILE A 238 3.42 -28.85 16.16
CA ILE A 238 1.96 -28.94 16.00
C ILE A 238 1.26 -27.97 16.96
N ASN A 239 1.67 -27.93 18.23
CA ASN A 239 1.12 -27.02 19.23
C ASN A 239 1.36 -25.55 18.86
N GLN A 240 2.55 -25.22 18.34
CA GLN A 240 2.85 -23.89 17.82
C GLN A 240 1.96 -23.55 16.62
N LEU A 241 1.81 -24.46 15.65
CA LEU A 241 0.97 -24.25 14.49
C LEU A 241 -0.53 -24.12 14.85
N GLN A 242 -1.00 -24.83 15.88
CA GLN A 242 -2.36 -24.67 16.41
C GLN A 242 -2.56 -23.30 17.06
N THR A 243 -1.55 -22.80 17.78
CA THR A 243 -1.55 -21.45 18.36
C THR A 243 -1.56 -20.39 17.26
N ASP A 244 -0.70 -20.53 16.25
CA ASP A 244 -0.63 -19.63 15.10
C ASP A 244 -1.93 -19.64 14.29
N LYS A 245 -2.53 -20.82 14.09
CA LYS A 245 -3.85 -20.97 13.48
C LYS A 245 -4.92 -20.21 14.26
N THR A 246 -4.95 -20.36 15.58
CA THR A 246 -5.92 -19.65 16.44
C THR A 246 -5.73 -18.14 16.35
N ASN A 247 -4.49 -17.65 16.32
CA ASN A 247 -4.19 -16.24 16.11
C ASN A 247 -4.64 -15.74 14.72
N LEU A 248 -4.40 -16.52 13.67
CA LEU A 248 -4.88 -16.21 12.32
C LEU A 248 -6.41 -16.19 12.25
N ASP A 249 -7.09 -17.15 12.87
CA ASP A 249 -8.56 -17.21 12.91
C ASP A 249 -9.14 -15.98 13.64
N ASN A 250 -8.50 -15.55 14.73
CA ASN A 250 -8.85 -14.32 15.45
C ASN A 250 -8.63 -13.06 14.59
N GLN A 251 -7.48 -12.97 13.90
CA GLN A 251 -7.19 -11.88 12.97
C GLN A 251 -8.17 -11.85 11.80
N LEU A 252 -8.50 -13.00 11.22
CA LEU A 252 -9.47 -13.15 10.15
C LEU A 252 -10.87 -12.72 10.60
N THR A 253 -11.26 -13.08 11.82
CA THR A 253 -12.54 -12.66 12.40
C THR A 253 -12.60 -11.15 12.60
N SER A 254 -11.51 -10.55 13.13
CA SER A 254 -11.39 -9.09 13.27
C SER A 254 -11.44 -8.38 11.92
N LEU A 255 -10.70 -8.86 10.92
CA LEU A 255 -10.69 -8.31 9.56
C LEU A 255 -12.06 -8.42 8.89
N LYS A 256 -12.77 -9.56 9.03
CA LYS A 256 -14.13 -9.72 8.54
C LYS A 256 -15.09 -8.71 9.16
N LYS A 257 -14.99 -8.50 10.48
CA LYS A 257 -15.80 -7.51 11.20
C LYS A 257 -15.52 -6.09 10.71
N THR A 258 -14.25 -5.71 10.58
CA THR A 258 -13.84 -4.40 10.05
C THR A 258 -14.31 -4.20 8.62
N ASN A 259 -14.18 -5.21 7.76
CA ASN A 259 -14.63 -5.14 6.36
C ASN A 259 -16.15 -4.99 6.26
N GLU A 260 -16.91 -5.72 7.08
CA GLU A 260 -18.38 -5.58 7.12
C GLU A 260 -18.79 -4.19 7.61
N GLN A 261 -18.09 -3.63 8.61
CA GLN A 261 -18.32 -2.26 9.08
C GLN A 261 -18.00 -1.22 7.99
N GLN A 262 -16.86 -1.37 7.30
CA GLN A 262 -16.50 -0.49 6.18
C GLN A 262 -17.50 -0.58 5.04
N LYS A 263 -18.04 -1.77 4.75
CA LYS A 263 -19.09 -1.97 3.75
C LYS A 263 -20.39 -1.28 4.14
N GLN A 264 -20.78 -1.34 5.42
CA GLN A 264 -21.93 -0.61 5.94
C GLN A 264 -21.73 0.91 5.84
N GLU A 265 -20.56 1.42 6.23
CA GLU A 265 -20.22 2.84 6.11
C GLU A 265 -20.20 3.32 4.65
N PHE A 266 -19.68 2.49 3.74
CA PHE A 266 -19.66 2.76 2.31
C PHE A 266 -21.09 2.81 1.73
N ASN A 267 -21.93 1.85 2.07
CA ASN A 267 -23.33 1.82 1.65
C ASN A 267 -24.12 3.02 2.22
N GLN A 268 -23.82 3.44 3.45
CA GLN A 268 -24.42 4.64 4.03
C GLN A 268 -23.98 5.90 3.28
N LYS A 269 -22.70 6.02 2.92
CA LYS A 269 -22.20 7.13 2.10
C LYS A 269 -22.84 7.16 0.72
N ILE A 270 -23.00 6.00 0.06
CA ILE A 270 -23.74 5.90 -1.22
C ILE A 270 -25.17 6.41 -1.05
N THR A 271 -25.85 5.97 0.00
CA THR A 271 -27.23 6.40 0.27
C THR A 271 -27.30 7.91 0.46
N ASN A 272 -26.37 8.50 1.22
CA ASN A 272 -26.29 9.94 1.43
C ASN A 272 -26.02 10.69 0.12
N PHE A 273 -25.09 10.23 -0.71
CA PHE A 273 -24.81 10.82 -2.03
C PHE A 273 -26.01 10.71 -2.97
N GLN A 274 -26.75 9.60 -2.93
CA GLN A 274 -27.97 9.43 -3.72
C GLN A 274 -29.06 10.41 -3.27
N GLN A 275 -29.24 10.61 -1.96
CA GLN A 275 -30.18 11.58 -1.41
C GLN A 275 -29.78 13.02 -1.78
N GLU A 276 -28.50 13.36 -1.67
CA GLU A 276 -27.97 14.68 -2.04
C GLU A 276 -28.11 14.93 -3.55
N ALA A 277 -27.87 13.92 -4.40
CA ALA A 277 -28.09 14.01 -5.84
C ALA A 277 -29.57 14.25 -6.19
N VAL A 278 -30.50 13.61 -5.47
CA VAL A 278 -31.95 13.86 -5.63
C VAL A 278 -32.30 15.29 -5.18
N HIS A 279 -31.74 15.76 -4.08
CA HIS A 279 -31.93 17.14 -3.61
C HIS A 279 -31.43 18.14 -4.66
N LEU A 280 -30.18 18.01 -5.10
CA LEU A 280 -29.58 18.89 -6.10
C LEU A 280 -30.33 18.85 -7.43
N LYS A 281 -30.87 17.69 -7.83
CA LYS A 281 -31.71 17.58 -9.03
C LYS A 281 -33.03 18.34 -8.86
N THR A 282 -33.64 18.27 -7.68
CA THR A 282 -34.89 18.99 -7.36
C THR A 282 -34.64 20.50 -7.31
N GLU A 283 -33.55 20.92 -6.69
CA GLU A 283 -33.15 22.32 -6.58
C GLU A 283 -32.78 22.91 -7.96
N ASN A 284 -32.09 22.13 -8.80
CA ASN A 284 -31.82 22.51 -10.19
C ASN A 284 -33.12 22.65 -11.01
N GLN A 285 -34.09 21.75 -10.83
CA GLN A 285 -35.41 21.87 -11.48
C GLN A 285 -36.17 23.12 -11.01
N GLN A 286 -36.14 23.43 -9.71
CA GLN A 286 -36.75 24.65 -9.18
C GLN A 286 -36.07 25.92 -9.72
N ASN A 287 -34.74 25.91 -9.84
CA ASN A 287 -34.00 27.01 -10.42
C ASN A 287 -34.29 27.17 -11.92
N GLN A 288 -34.41 26.06 -12.68
CA GLN A 288 -34.85 26.10 -14.07
C GLN A 288 -36.25 26.71 -14.21
N ASN A 289 -37.21 26.29 -13.38
CA ASN A 289 -38.56 26.85 -13.38
C ASN A 289 -38.56 28.35 -13.06
N LYS A 290 -37.76 28.79 -12.07
CA LYS A 290 -37.61 30.22 -11.74
C LYS A 290 -36.96 31.01 -12.88
N THR A 291 -35.98 30.44 -13.57
CA THR A 291 -35.37 31.05 -14.75
C THR A 291 -36.41 31.22 -15.85
N THR A 292 -37.23 30.20 -16.13
CA THR A 292 -38.33 30.31 -17.11
C THR A 292 -39.35 31.37 -16.72
N GLU A 293 -39.76 31.45 -15.44
CA GLU A 293 -40.66 32.50 -14.96
C GLU A 293 -40.05 33.91 -15.09
N LEU A 294 -38.75 34.04 -14.82
CA LEU A 294 -38.04 35.31 -14.98
C LEU A 294 -37.89 35.68 -16.45
N GLU A 295 -37.62 34.74 -17.34
CA GLU A 295 -37.58 34.95 -18.79
C GLU A 295 -38.95 35.41 -19.33
N GLU A 296 -40.06 34.81 -18.87
CA GLU A 296 -41.41 35.25 -19.23
C GLU A 296 -41.73 36.65 -18.69
N LYS A 297 -41.31 36.97 -17.45
CA LYS A 297 -41.44 38.31 -16.88
C LYS A 297 -40.62 39.33 -17.67
N ILE A 298 -39.36 39.02 -17.99
CA ILE A 298 -38.50 39.87 -18.84
C ILE A 298 -39.16 40.10 -20.19
N LYS A 299 -39.69 39.06 -20.84
CA LYS A 299 -40.40 39.19 -22.12
C LYS A 299 -41.64 40.06 -22.01
N THR A 300 -42.38 39.96 -20.90
CA THR A 300 -43.55 40.80 -20.62
C THR A 300 -43.16 42.25 -20.40
N THR A 301 -42.15 42.51 -19.56
CA THR A 301 -41.63 43.85 -19.30
C THR A 301 -40.98 44.47 -20.54
N GLN A 302 -40.33 43.68 -21.40
CA GLN A 302 -39.80 44.14 -22.68
C GLN A 302 -40.94 44.59 -23.61
N LYS A 303 -42.04 43.83 -23.66
CA LYS A 303 -43.24 44.19 -24.43
C LYS A 303 -43.93 45.43 -23.87
N GLU A 304 -43.99 45.58 -22.55
CA GLU A 304 -44.51 46.79 -21.90
C GLU A 304 -43.64 48.01 -22.18
N LYS A 305 -42.31 47.84 -22.16
CA LYS A 305 -41.35 48.87 -22.55
C LYS A 305 -41.53 49.28 -24.00
N GLU A 306 -41.61 48.33 -24.94
CA GLU A 306 -41.86 48.62 -26.36
C GLU A 306 -43.20 49.36 -26.57
N GLN A 307 -44.25 48.98 -25.83
CA GLN A 307 -45.53 49.68 -25.86
C GLN A 307 -45.45 51.09 -25.25
N ALA A 308 -44.66 51.29 -24.19
CA ALA A 308 -44.43 52.59 -23.60
C ALA A 308 -43.60 53.51 -24.52
N GLU A 309 -42.58 52.96 -25.19
CA GLU A 309 -41.80 53.66 -26.23
C GLU A 309 -42.68 54.04 -27.42
N GLN A 310 -43.55 53.15 -27.91
CA GLN A 310 -44.53 53.48 -28.95
C GLN A 310 -45.49 54.59 -28.52
N ARG A 311 -46.02 54.55 -27.29
CA ARG A 311 -46.88 55.62 -26.75
C ARG A 311 -46.13 56.94 -26.60
N ALA A 312 -44.86 56.90 -26.19
CA ALA A 312 -44.02 58.09 -26.08
C ALA A 312 -43.71 58.68 -27.45
N ASP A 313 -43.43 57.86 -28.46
CA ASP A 313 -43.22 58.28 -29.85
C ASP A 313 -44.50 58.85 -30.49
N GLU A 314 -45.66 58.24 -30.25
CA GLU A 314 -46.95 58.78 -30.67
C GLU A 314 -47.26 60.12 -29.98
N ALA A 315 -47.01 60.23 -28.68
CA ALA A 315 -47.15 61.47 -27.94
C ALA A 315 -46.19 62.55 -28.44
N LEU A 316 -44.94 62.18 -28.78
CA LEU A 316 -43.94 63.10 -29.33
C LEU A 316 -44.30 63.54 -30.76
N ARG A 317 -44.85 62.65 -31.59
CA ARG A 317 -45.40 63.01 -32.92
C ARG A 317 -46.57 63.96 -32.80
N LYS A 318 -47.49 63.70 -31.88
CA LYS A 318 -48.64 64.58 -31.61
C LYS A 318 -48.18 65.94 -31.10
N LEU A 319 -47.25 65.98 -30.15
CA LEU A 319 -46.67 67.22 -29.62
C LEU A 319 -45.93 68.01 -30.71
N LYS A 320 -45.17 67.34 -31.59
CA LYS A 320 -44.52 67.99 -32.75
C LYS A 320 -45.55 68.57 -33.73
N SER A 321 -46.63 67.86 -34.01
CA SER A 321 -47.74 68.34 -34.84
C SER A 321 -48.43 69.56 -34.23
N ASP A 322 -48.69 69.53 -32.92
CA ASP A 322 -49.32 70.63 -32.19
C ASP A 322 -48.39 71.85 -32.12
N LEU A 323 -47.08 71.64 -31.92
CA LEU A 323 -46.06 72.68 -31.93
C LEU A 323 -45.90 73.32 -33.32
N GLU A 324 -45.94 72.53 -34.40
CA GLU A 324 -45.88 73.05 -35.78
C GLU A 324 -47.16 73.83 -36.13
N THR A 325 -48.31 73.40 -35.61
CA THR A 325 -49.57 74.13 -35.76
C THR A 325 -49.53 75.47 -35.02
N GLN A 326 -49.01 75.50 -33.78
CA GLN A 326 -48.80 76.74 -33.02
C GLN A 326 -47.78 77.67 -33.67
N LYS A 327 -46.67 77.11 -34.19
CA LYS A 327 -45.65 77.87 -34.90
C LYS A 327 -46.23 78.55 -36.14
N ASN A 328 -47.01 77.83 -36.94
CA ASN A 328 -47.68 78.38 -38.13
C ASN A 328 -48.71 79.47 -37.76
N GLN A 329 -49.47 79.30 -36.68
CA GLN A 329 -50.38 80.34 -36.16
C GLN A 329 -49.62 81.58 -35.65
N SER A 330 -48.49 81.38 -34.99
CA SER A 330 -47.63 82.47 -34.50
C SER A 330 -46.96 83.24 -35.64
N GLU A 331 -46.53 82.55 -36.71
CA GLU A 331 -45.94 83.18 -37.90
C GLU A 331 -46.99 83.97 -38.70
N GLN A 332 -48.23 83.45 -38.80
CA GLN A 332 -49.37 84.21 -39.34
C GLN A 332 -49.66 85.47 -38.53
N THR A 333 -49.68 85.36 -37.20
CA THR A 333 -49.94 86.49 -36.29
C THR A 333 -48.84 87.55 -36.40
N LYS A 334 -47.57 87.13 -36.51
CA LYS A 334 -46.42 88.01 -36.75
C LYS A 334 -46.52 88.76 -38.08
N GLN A 335 -46.94 88.10 -39.15
CA GLN A 335 -47.15 88.75 -40.45
C GLN A 335 -48.30 89.77 -40.40
N THR A 336 -49.39 89.46 -39.69
CA THR A 336 -50.50 90.41 -39.47
C THR A 336 -50.06 91.65 -38.68
N LEU A 337 -49.25 91.47 -37.63
CA LEU A 337 -48.70 92.57 -36.83
C LEU A 337 -47.70 93.43 -37.62
N GLN A 338 -46.86 92.83 -38.47
CA GLN A 338 -45.94 93.58 -39.35
C GLN A 338 -46.68 94.44 -40.38
N ASN A 339 -47.81 93.95 -40.90
CA ASN A 339 -48.66 94.73 -41.80
C ASN A 339 -49.32 95.91 -41.05
N GLN A 340 -49.72 95.73 -39.79
CA GLN A 340 -50.27 96.80 -38.94
C GLN A 340 -49.21 97.87 -38.58
N VAL A 341 -47.99 97.46 -38.28
CA VAL A 341 -46.87 98.40 -38.02
C VAL A 341 -46.55 99.24 -39.25
N SER A 342 -46.56 98.64 -40.44
CA SER A 342 -46.35 99.37 -41.70
C SER A 342 -47.46 100.41 -41.97
N GLN A 343 -48.70 100.09 -41.61
CA GLN A 343 -49.84 101.02 -41.73
C GLN A 343 -49.72 102.20 -40.76
N LEU A 344 -49.37 101.93 -39.49
CA LEU A 344 -49.18 102.97 -38.47
C LEU A 344 -48.02 103.92 -38.79
N GLN A 345 -46.98 103.44 -39.49
CA GLN A 345 -45.87 104.26 -39.94
C GLN A 345 -46.29 105.24 -41.05
N THR A 346 -47.20 104.82 -41.93
CA THR A 346 -47.81 105.69 -42.95
C THR A 346 -48.69 106.76 -42.31
N ASP A 347 -49.48 106.38 -41.31
CA ASP A 347 -50.39 107.29 -40.60
C ASP A 347 -49.62 108.35 -39.76
N LYS A 348 -48.49 107.97 -39.17
CA LYS A 348 -47.58 108.90 -38.47
C LYS A 348 -47.03 109.98 -39.41
N ASN A 349 -46.62 109.61 -40.61
CA ASN A 349 -46.05 110.55 -41.59
C ASN A 349 -47.11 111.51 -42.15
N ALA A 350 -48.37 111.07 -42.25
CA ALA A 350 -49.50 111.93 -42.61
C ALA A 350 -49.84 112.98 -41.52
N LEU A 351 -49.69 112.63 -40.24
CA LEU A 351 -49.90 113.55 -39.11
C LEU A 351 -48.83 114.65 -39.02
N ILE A 352 -47.56 114.33 -39.32
CA ILE A 352 -46.46 115.31 -39.34
C ILE A 352 -46.72 116.40 -40.40
N SER A 353 -47.28 116.01 -41.55
CA SER A 353 -47.64 116.95 -42.63
C SER A 353 -48.84 117.85 -42.30
N GLN A 354 -49.71 117.46 -41.35
CA GLN A 354 -50.87 118.26 -40.91
C GLN A 354 -50.54 119.25 -39.77
N ILE A 355 -49.49 118.98 -39.00
CA ILE A 355 -49.02 119.86 -37.90
C ILE A 355 -48.32 121.10 -38.48
N SER A 356 -47.47 120.94 -39.50
CA SER A 356 -46.80 122.09 -40.16
C SER A 356 -47.76 123.06 -40.85
N GLN A 357 -48.97 122.63 -41.23
CA GLN A 357 -49.99 123.52 -41.85
C GLN A 357 -50.87 124.27 -40.82
N LYS A 358 -50.82 123.93 -39.52
CA LYS A 358 -51.59 124.62 -38.47
C LYS A 358 -50.80 125.67 -37.68
N GLU A 359 -49.48 125.59 -37.67
CA GLU A 359 -48.60 126.54 -36.95
C GLU A 359 -48.52 127.93 -37.62
N GLU A 360 -48.82 128.01 -38.92
CA GLU A 360 -48.78 129.26 -39.70
C GLU A 360 -50.07 130.11 -39.56
N SER A 361 -51.15 129.55 -38.98
CA SER A 361 -52.46 130.20 -38.83
C SER A 361 -52.72 130.85 -37.46
N LEU A 362 -51.79 130.78 -36.50
CA LEU A 362 -52.02 131.16 -35.09
C LEU A 362 -51.37 132.48 -34.65
N LYS A 363 -50.66 133.18 -35.54
CA LYS A 363 -49.96 134.44 -35.21
C LYS A 363 -50.79 135.72 -35.42
N ASP A 364 -52.01 135.58 -35.94
CA ASP A 364 -52.86 136.71 -36.40
C ASP A 364 -54.05 137.03 -35.45
N LYS A 365 -54.04 136.52 -34.20
CA LYS A 365 -55.17 136.65 -33.26
C LYS A 365 -54.88 137.22 -31.85
N GLU A 366 -53.65 137.58 -31.49
CA GLU A 366 -53.36 138.11 -30.14
C GLU A 366 -53.34 139.66 -30.05
N THR A 367 -53.66 140.38 -31.13
CA THR A 367 -53.74 141.86 -31.17
C THR A 367 -55.15 142.42 -30.92
N GLN A 368 -56.01 141.77 -30.11
CA GLN A 368 -57.39 142.26 -29.87
C GLN A 368 -57.93 142.08 -28.42
N LEU A 369 -57.12 142.20 -27.36
CA LEU A 369 -57.69 142.20 -26.00
C LEU A 369 -56.99 143.12 -24.97
N GLU A 370 -56.56 144.29 -25.42
CA GLU A 370 -56.61 145.51 -24.59
C GLU A 370 -58.08 145.91 -24.33
N THR A 371 -58.33 146.69 -23.27
CA THR A 371 -59.59 147.40 -22.95
C THR A 371 -60.77 146.61 -22.35
N LYS A 372 -60.64 146.26 -21.06
CA LYS A 372 -61.62 146.55 -19.97
C LYS A 372 -60.87 146.38 -18.63
N GLU A 373 -60.24 147.36 -17.97
CA GLU A 373 -60.66 148.73 -17.64
C GLU A 373 -62.16 148.83 -17.33
N ILE A 374 -62.52 148.60 -16.07
CA ILE A 374 -63.56 149.26 -15.26
C ILE A 374 -63.63 148.45 -13.95
N THR A 375 -62.85 148.88 -12.95
CA THR A 375 -62.98 148.71 -11.48
C THR A 375 -61.57 149.03 -10.91
N LEU A 376 -60.93 150.16 -11.21
CA LEU A 376 -61.27 151.52 -10.83
C LEU A 376 -61.99 151.63 -9.47
N ASN A 377 -61.19 151.74 -8.41
CA ASN A 377 -61.50 152.64 -7.31
C ASN A 377 -62.69 152.27 -6.42
N ASN A 378 -62.45 151.51 -5.35
CA ASN A 378 -63.04 151.89 -4.05
C ASN A 378 -62.41 151.23 -2.80
N LEU A 379 -61.13 150.83 -2.85
CA LEU A 379 -60.32 150.69 -1.63
C LEU A 379 -59.02 151.50 -1.73
N GLN A 380 -59.14 152.67 -2.36
CA GLN A 380 -58.35 153.84 -2.05
C GLN A 380 -58.97 154.49 -0.81
N LYS A 381 -58.11 154.91 0.13
CA LYS A 381 -58.42 155.59 1.39
C LYS A 381 -58.85 154.69 2.54
N GLN A 382 -57.88 154.21 3.29
CA GLN A 382 -57.44 155.01 4.43
C GLN A 382 -55.96 154.71 4.66
N SER A 383 -55.07 155.59 4.20
CA SER A 383 -54.81 156.95 4.69
C SER A 383 -53.49 156.86 5.44
N GLU A 384 -52.41 157.23 4.77
CA GLU A 384 -51.94 158.63 4.79
C GLU A 384 -51.20 158.90 6.10
N GLN A 385 -49.89 158.99 5.97
CA GLN A 385 -49.13 160.22 6.18
C GLN A 385 -47.67 159.86 5.87
N LEU A 386 -47.13 160.13 4.67
CA LEU A 386 -46.62 161.44 4.25
C LEU A 386 -45.88 162.12 5.41
N THR A 387 -44.64 162.56 5.26
CA THR A 387 -44.32 163.71 4.40
C THR A 387 -42.80 163.84 4.42
N ALA A 388 -42.12 163.54 3.32
CA ALA A 388 -41.67 164.48 2.28
C ALA A 388 -40.52 165.40 2.73
N LYS A 389 -39.38 165.22 2.05
CA LYS A 389 -38.47 166.31 1.70
C LYS A 389 -37.59 165.88 0.53
N ASN A 390 -37.82 166.51 -0.63
CA ASN A 390 -36.81 167.01 -1.57
C ASN A 390 -35.80 166.06 -2.22
N GLU A 391 -35.44 166.24 -3.49
CA GLU A 391 -35.74 167.29 -4.49
C GLU A 391 -35.27 166.65 -5.82
N GLU A 392 -36.11 166.64 -6.85
CA GLU A 392 -36.04 167.65 -7.91
C GLU A 392 -34.76 167.53 -8.77
N LEU A 393 -34.90 166.95 -9.96
CA LEU A 393 -34.63 167.59 -11.26
C LEU A 393 -34.66 166.51 -12.37
N ILE A 394 -35.71 166.38 -13.20
CA ILE A 394 -36.08 167.25 -14.36
C ILE A 394 -35.08 167.07 -15.52
N GLN A 395 -35.41 166.87 -16.81
CA GLN A 395 -36.66 166.76 -17.59
C GLN A 395 -36.28 166.64 -19.08
N ASN A 396 -36.94 165.72 -19.81
CA ASN A 396 -37.42 165.76 -21.21
C ASN A 396 -36.47 166.09 -22.40
N GLN A 397 -36.58 165.40 -23.55
CA GLN A 397 -37.58 165.63 -24.63
C GLN A 397 -37.61 167.13 -25.03
N ALA A 398 -37.46 167.57 -26.28
CA ALA A 398 -37.80 166.98 -27.56
C ALA A 398 -37.20 167.82 -28.70
N GLU A 399 -37.16 167.23 -29.89
CA GLU A 399 -37.46 167.86 -31.19
C GLU A 399 -36.89 169.25 -31.53
N SER A 400 -35.80 169.28 -32.29
CA SER A 400 -35.65 170.18 -33.46
C SER A 400 -34.45 169.81 -34.33
N LYS A 401 -34.75 168.97 -35.33
CA LYS A 401 -34.27 168.98 -36.71
C LYS A 401 -33.44 170.22 -37.11
N THR A 402 -32.28 169.98 -37.73
CA THR A 402 -31.47 170.95 -38.52
C THR A 402 -30.54 171.90 -37.77
N LYS A 403 -29.68 171.36 -36.90
CA LYS A 403 -28.38 172.02 -36.59
C LYS A 403 -27.23 171.10 -36.16
N ILE A 404 -27.43 169.78 -36.05
CA ILE A 404 -26.45 168.87 -35.43
C ILE A 404 -25.95 167.78 -36.41
N ASP A 405 -25.99 168.06 -37.71
CA ASP A 405 -25.04 167.50 -38.68
C ASP A 405 -23.60 168.02 -38.46
N GLN A 406 -23.34 168.70 -37.33
CA GLN A 406 -22.04 169.23 -36.90
C GLN A 406 -21.43 168.49 -35.69
N LEU A 407 -22.16 167.60 -35.00
CA LEU A 407 -21.61 166.80 -33.88
C LEU A 407 -21.36 165.31 -34.22
N GLU A 408 -21.62 164.90 -35.46
CA GLU A 408 -21.18 163.61 -36.03
C GLU A 408 -19.64 163.42 -36.01
N SER A 409 -18.83 164.44 -35.71
CA SER A 409 -17.36 164.34 -35.76
C SER A 409 -16.66 164.06 -34.42
N LEU A 410 -17.33 164.13 -33.26
CA LEU A 410 -16.64 164.13 -31.95
C LEU A 410 -17.06 163.01 -30.99
N LEU A 411 -18.24 162.40 -31.14
CA LEU A 411 -18.71 161.34 -30.22
C LEU A 411 -18.17 159.94 -30.58
N GLU A 412 -17.86 159.70 -31.86
CA GLU A 412 -17.27 158.45 -32.37
C GLU A 412 -15.88 158.18 -31.77
N LYS A 413 -15.16 159.24 -31.39
CA LYS A 413 -13.77 159.17 -30.89
C LYS A 413 -13.65 158.72 -29.42
N ASN A 414 -14.71 158.82 -28.61
CA ASN A 414 -14.70 158.46 -27.19
C ASN A 414 -15.28 157.06 -26.89
N LYS A 415 -16.07 156.49 -27.82
CA LYS A 415 -16.58 155.10 -27.72
C LYS A 415 -15.47 154.07 -27.99
N GLU A 416 -14.47 154.44 -28.80
CA GLU A 416 -13.31 153.59 -29.13
C GLU A 416 -12.31 153.42 -27.97
N THR A 417 -12.19 154.39 -27.04
CA THR A 417 -11.18 154.36 -25.98
C THR A 417 -11.55 153.42 -24.82
N SER A 418 -12.82 153.34 -24.41
CA SER A 418 -13.28 152.38 -23.39
C SER A 418 -13.41 150.93 -23.93
N GLN A 419 -13.54 150.77 -25.25
CA GLN A 419 -13.50 149.44 -25.89
C GLN A 419 -12.06 148.92 -26.09
N GLN A 420 -11.04 149.79 -26.21
CA GLN A 420 -9.62 149.38 -26.33
C GLN A 420 -9.00 148.84 -25.03
N GLU A 421 -9.36 149.37 -23.86
CA GLU A 421 -8.83 148.88 -22.56
C GLU A 421 -9.41 147.52 -22.15
N LEU A 422 -10.67 147.24 -22.51
CA LEU A 422 -11.28 145.91 -22.35
C LEU A 422 -10.63 144.89 -23.31
N LYS A 423 -10.19 145.33 -24.49
CA LYS A 423 -9.56 144.48 -25.51
C LYS A 423 -8.14 144.04 -25.12
N SER A 424 -7.28 144.94 -24.63
CA SER A 424 -5.89 144.57 -24.27
C SER A 424 -5.81 143.69 -23.02
N THR A 425 -6.73 143.87 -22.07
CA THR A 425 -6.88 142.98 -20.90
C THR A 425 -7.35 141.59 -21.34
N THR A 426 -8.29 141.52 -22.29
CA THR A 426 -8.76 140.25 -22.88
C THR A 426 -7.64 139.55 -23.67
N GLU A 427 -6.83 140.27 -24.45
CA GLU A 427 -5.73 139.70 -25.25
C GLU A 427 -4.58 139.15 -24.37
N ASN A 428 -4.28 139.80 -23.24
CA ASN A 428 -3.23 139.33 -22.32
C ASN A 428 -3.68 138.09 -21.52
N TYR A 429 -4.96 138.02 -21.11
CA TYR A 429 -5.55 136.80 -20.56
C TYR A 429 -5.61 135.67 -21.61
N GLN A 430 -5.92 135.98 -22.88
CA GLN A 430 -5.90 134.99 -23.97
C GLN A 430 -4.49 134.48 -24.29
N ALA A 431 -3.45 135.30 -24.21
CA ALA A 431 -2.06 134.86 -24.42
C ALA A 431 -1.57 133.95 -23.27
N LYS A 432 -1.94 134.26 -22.02
CA LYS A 432 -1.66 133.41 -20.86
C LYS A 432 -2.41 132.08 -20.94
N LEU A 433 -3.68 132.13 -21.39
CA LEU A 433 -4.49 130.96 -21.69
C LEU A 433 -3.88 130.10 -22.79
N ALA A 434 -3.35 130.70 -23.87
CA ALA A 434 -2.71 129.98 -24.96
C ALA A 434 -1.38 129.33 -24.55
N GLN A 435 -0.62 129.94 -23.64
CA GLN A 435 0.62 129.38 -23.10
C GLN A 435 0.33 128.20 -22.15
N GLU A 436 -0.66 128.35 -21.26
CA GLU A 436 -1.13 127.22 -20.45
C GLU A 436 -1.75 126.12 -21.30
N GLN A 437 -2.47 126.45 -22.39
CA GLN A 437 -2.97 125.47 -23.33
C GLN A 437 -1.83 124.73 -24.04
N LYS A 438 -0.77 125.39 -24.49
CA LYS A 438 0.40 124.71 -25.09
C LYS A 438 1.13 123.80 -24.11
N GLN A 439 1.27 124.25 -22.86
CA GLN A 439 1.92 123.47 -21.80
C GLN A 439 1.04 122.28 -21.39
N SER A 440 -0.27 122.50 -21.27
CA SER A 440 -1.29 121.47 -21.08
C SER A 440 -1.31 120.47 -22.23
N GLN A 441 -1.13 120.92 -23.47
CA GLN A 441 -1.18 120.06 -24.66
C GLN A 441 0.09 119.23 -24.83
N SER A 442 1.27 119.77 -24.47
CA SER A 442 2.52 119.00 -24.38
C SER A 442 2.46 117.94 -23.27
N ILE A 443 1.93 118.30 -22.09
CA ILE A 443 1.67 117.35 -21.00
C ILE A 443 0.64 116.31 -21.43
N GLN A 444 -0.40 116.71 -22.16
CA GLN A 444 -1.42 115.82 -22.70
C GLN A 444 -0.84 114.86 -23.73
N THR A 445 -0.02 115.31 -24.69
CA THR A 445 0.58 114.40 -25.68
C THR A 445 1.56 113.41 -25.03
N ASN A 446 2.36 113.85 -24.04
CA ASN A 446 3.23 112.94 -23.29
C ASN A 446 2.44 111.94 -22.45
N LEU A 447 1.38 112.39 -21.78
CA LEU A 447 0.48 111.50 -21.05
C LEU A 447 -0.25 110.55 -21.99
N GLU A 448 -0.71 111.00 -23.16
CA GLU A 448 -1.39 110.16 -24.16
C GLU A 448 -0.44 109.10 -24.73
N GLN A 449 0.83 109.45 -24.99
CA GLN A 449 1.84 108.47 -25.43
C GLN A 449 2.19 107.47 -24.33
N GLN A 450 2.33 107.93 -23.08
CA GLN A 450 2.58 107.07 -21.93
C GLN A 450 1.35 106.21 -21.57
N ILE A 451 0.14 106.72 -21.78
CA ILE A 451 -1.11 105.97 -21.67
C ILE A 451 -1.18 104.92 -22.77
N LYS A 452 -0.76 105.23 -24.01
CA LYS A 452 -0.77 104.28 -25.11
C LYS A 452 0.26 103.15 -24.91
N GLU A 453 1.48 103.47 -24.48
CA GLU A 453 2.50 102.47 -24.12
C GLU A 453 2.06 101.61 -22.93
N ASN A 454 1.42 102.23 -21.92
CA ASN A 454 0.83 101.50 -20.82
C ASN A 454 -0.38 100.66 -21.24
N GLN A 455 -1.19 101.12 -22.19
CA GLN A 455 -2.32 100.36 -22.75
C GLN A 455 -1.82 99.15 -23.56
N GLU A 456 -0.77 99.30 -24.37
CA GLU A 456 -0.16 98.18 -25.11
C GLU A 456 0.50 97.17 -24.16
N ASN A 457 1.16 97.65 -23.09
CA ASN A 457 1.67 96.80 -22.02
C ASN A 457 0.55 96.11 -21.23
N ILE A 458 -0.55 96.81 -20.94
CA ILE A 458 -1.74 96.26 -20.29
C ILE A 458 -2.41 95.22 -21.19
N ILE A 459 -2.53 95.45 -22.50
CA ILE A 459 -3.09 94.47 -23.45
C ILE A 459 -2.17 93.25 -23.57
N SER A 460 -0.85 93.43 -23.60
CA SER A 460 0.13 92.33 -23.58
C SER A 460 0.04 91.54 -22.27
N LEU A 461 -0.03 92.21 -21.13
CA LEU A 461 -0.20 91.58 -19.82
C LEU A 461 -1.58 90.94 -19.66
N GLN A 462 -2.65 91.52 -20.21
CA GLN A 462 -4.01 90.96 -20.22
C GLN A 462 -4.09 89.74 -21.13
N SER A 463 -3.39 89.71 -22.26
CA SER A 463 -3.29 88.53 -23.12
C SER A 463 -2.48 87.42 -22.45
N GLN A 464 -1.38 87.76 -21.77
CA GLN A 464 -0.62 86.81 -20.95
C GLN A 464 -1.41 86.33 -19.71
N LEU A 465 -2.20 87.21 -19.09
CA LEU A 465 -3.08 86.90 -17.97
C LEU A 465 -4.22 86.00 -18.44
N GLN A 466 -4.91 86.34 -19.53
CA GLN A 466 -5.95 85.51 -20.15
C GLN A 466 -5.41 84.14 -20.55
N THR A 467 -4.21 84.06 -21.15
CA THR A 467 -3.58 82.77 -21.47
C THR A 467 -3.26 81.97 -20.19
N LYS A 468 -2.89 82.65 -19.10
CA LYS A 468 -2.66 82.00 -17.80
C LYS A 468 -3.95 81.67 -17.07
N GLU A 469 -5.01 82.46 -17.21
CA GLU A 469 -6.34 82.27 -16.67
C GLU A 469 -7.05 81.13 -17.41
N ASP A 470 -6.94 81.04 -18.73
CA ASP A 470 -7.40 79.90 -19.54
C ASP A 470 -6.64 78.63 -19.18
N ARG A 471 -5.31 78.71 -18.96
CA ARG A 471 -4.52 77.56 -18.48
C ARG A 471 -4.85 77.21 -17.04
N LEU A 472 -5.16 78.19 -16.20
CA LEU A 472 -5.58 78.01 -14.82
C LEU A 472 -7.00 77.44 -14.77
N GLU A 473 -7.89 77.83 -15.67
CA GLU A 473 -9.26 77.34 -15.78
C GLU A 473 -9.29 75.95 -16.42
N GLN A 474 -8.43 75.66 -17.41
CA GLN A 474 -8.19 74.30 -17.88
C GLN A 474 -7.53 73.42 -16.83
N ALA A 475 -6.63 73.97 -16.01
CA ALA A 475 -6.03 73.26 -14.88
C ALA A 475 -7.04 73.07 -13.74
N GLN A 476 -7.90 74.05 -13.45
CA GLN A 476 -8.96 73.99 -12.45
C GLN A 476 -10.12 73.10 -12.91
N GLU A 477 -10.42 73.03 -14.21
CA GLU A 477 -11.38 72.11 -14.80
C GLU A 477 -10.80 70.69 -14.87
N LYS A 478 -9.50 70.54 -15.13
CA LYS A 478 -8.80 69.26 -14.90
C LYS A 478 -8.77 68.90 -13.44
N ILE A 479 -8.57 69.84 -12.52
CA ILE A 479 -8.59 69.59 -11.08
C ILE A 479 -10.02 69.31 -10.60
N ARG A 480 -11.06 69.98 -11.09
CA ARG A 480 -12.47 69.68 -10.80
C ARG A 480 -12.88 68.34 -11.38
N LYS A 481 -12.44 68.00 -12.59
CA LYS A 481 -12.62 66.66 -13.17
C LYS A 481 -11.83 65.62 -12.39
N LEU A 482 -10.60 65.92 -11.96
CA LEU A 482 -9.77 65.04 -11.14
C LEU A 482 -10.21 64.95 -9.69
N GLN A 483 -10.93 65.94 -9.14
CA GLN A 483 -11.51 66.00 -7.79
C GLN A 483 -12.92 65.42 -7.76
N SER A 484 -13.71 65.60 -8.82
CA SER A 484 -14.94 64.85 -9.06
C SER A 484 -14.61 63.40 -9.37
N GLN A 485 -13.55 63.13 -10.13
CA GLN A 485 -12.99 61.80 -10.30
C GLN A 485 -12.31 61.32 -9.03
N LEU A 486 -11.66 62.15 -8.21
CA LEU A 486 -11.14 61.70 -6.91
C LEU A 486 -12.29 61.41 -5.96
N GLY A 487 -13.37 62.18 -5.99
CA GLY A 487 -14.56 61.96 -5.17
C GLY A 487 -15.33 60.71 -5.60
N THR A 488 -15.53 60.52 -6.91
CA THR A 488 -16.04 59.24 -7.42
C THR A 488 -15.03 58.13 -7.21
N ASN A 489 -13.73 58.34 -7.37
CA ASN A 489 -12.68 57.34 -7.12
C ASN A 489 -12.34 57.18 -5.64
N GLU A 490 -12.82 57.99 -4.70
CA GLU A 490 -12.64 57.86 -3.24
C GLU A 490 -13.90 57.26 -2.62
N VAL A 491 -15.07 57.54 -3.20
CA VAL A 491 -16.29 56.76 -2.98
C VAL A 491 -16.17 55.39 -3.64
N GLU A 492 -15.58 55.30 -4.83
CA GLU A 492 -15.30 54.06 -5.56
C GLU A 492 -14.02 53.41 -5.04
N LYS A 493 -13.02 54.12 -4.47
CA LYS A 493 -11.94 53.50 -3.68
C LYS A 493 -12.41 53.13 -2.27
N GLY A 494 -13.43 53.78 -1.71
CA GLY A 494 -14.06 53.39 -0.45
C GLY A 494 -14.98 52.19 -0.65
N ASN A 495 -15.76 52.17 -1.73
CA ASN A 495 -16.55 51.03 -2.17
C ASN A 495 -15.67 49.93 -2.74
N LEU A 496 -14.55 50.24 -3.40
CA LEU A 496 -13.53 49.29 -3.82
C LEU A 496 -12.59 48.93 -2.67
N GLN A 497 -12.44 49.67 -1.57
CA GLN A 497 -11.68 49.26 -0.38
C GLN A 497 -12.55 48.45 0.54
N ASN A 498 -13.85 48.72 0.61
CA ASN A 498 -14.84 47.84 1.22
C ASN A 498 -15.05 46.61 0.34
N ASP A 499 -15.10 46.72 -0.99
CA ASP A 499 -15.08 45.57 -1.89
C ASP A 499 -13.69 44.94 -1.94
N ILE A 500 -12.57 45.62 -1.68
CA ILE A 500 -11.24 44.99 -1.60
C ILE A 500 -11.02 44.42 -0.21
N GLU A 501 -11.66 44.89 0.86
CA GLU A 501 -11.65 44.27 2.19
C GLU A 501 -12.67 43.14 2.27
N ASP A 502 -13.82 43.26 1.59
CA ASP A 502 -14.79 42.18 1.39
C ASP A 502 -14.28 41.19 0.37
N LYS A 503 -13.58 41.62 -0.70
CA LYS A 503 -12.86 40.73 -1.61
C LYS A 503 -11.55 40.26 -1.02
N LYS A 504 -10.86 40.93 -0.08
CA LYS A 504 -9.71 40.38 0.66
C LYS A 504 -10.17 39.50 1.81
N ALA A 505 -11.36 39.69 2.37
CA ALA A 505 -11.99 38.77 3.29
C ALA A 505 -12.61 37.60 2.52
N GLU A 506 -13.11 37.80 1.30
CA GLU A 506 -13.58 36.75 0.40
C GLU A 506 -12.39 36.04 -0.26
N ILE A 507 -11.29 36.72 -0.57
CA ILE A 507 -10.01 36.15 -1.03
C ILE A 507 -9.27 35.54 0.15
N ALA A 508 -9.33 36.05 1.38
CA ALA A 508 -8.79 35.36 2.55
C ALA A 508 -9.69 34.20 3.00
N ARG A 509 -11.01 34.26 2.78
CA ARG A 509 -11.94 33.12 2.97
C ARG A 509 -11.82 32.12 1.82
N LYS A 510 -11.51 32.57 0.61
CA LYS A 510 -11.26 31.74 -0.58
C LYS A 510 -9.85 31.20 -0.56
N ASP A 511 -8.85 31.90 -0.05
CA ASP A 511 -7.47 31.48 0.19
C ASP A 511 -7.43 30.60 1.42
N ALA A 512 -8.15 30.89 2.51
CA ALA A 512 -8.34 29.91 3.58
C ALA A 512 -9.16 28.70 3.10
N LYS A 513 -10.06 28.86 2.12
CA LYS A 513 -10.69 27.72 1.43
C LYS A 513 -9.74 27.05 0.44
N ILE A 514 -8.83 27.75 -0.23
CA ILE A 514 -7.91 27.23 -1.25
C ILE A 514 -6.78 26.54 -0.52
N THR A 515 -6.17 27.15 0.50
CA THR A 515 -5.30 26.53 1.50
C THR A 515 -6.00 25.37 2.18
N LYS A 516 -7.26 25.47 2.67
CA LYS A 516 -7.97 24.26 3.14
C LYS A 516 -8.21 23.25 2.04
N LEU A 517 -8.47 23.66 0.80
CA LEU A 517 -8.67 22.76 -0.34
C LEU A 517 -7.36 22.20 -0.86
N GLU A 518 -6.22 22.83 -0.60
CA GLU A 518 -4.86 22.45 -0.98
C GLU A 518 -4.22 21.60 0.10
N GLU A 519 -4.51 21.87 1.37
CA GLU A 519 -4.34 20.99 2.51
C GLU A 519 -5.23 19.77 2.34
N THR A 520 -6.51 19.94 1.97
CA THR A 520 -7.40 18.80 1.64
C THR A 520 -6.94 18.10 0.37
N ARG A 521 -6.40 18.79 -0.64
CA ARG A 521 -5.86 18.18 -1.86
C ARG A 521 -4.54 17.46 -1.57
N GLN A 522 -3.67 17.99 -0.70
CA GLN A 522 -2.45 17.32 -0.24
C GLN A 522 -2.79 16.14 0.67
N GLU A 523 -3.75 16.28 1.58
CA GLU A 523 -4.26 15.18 2.38
C GLU A 523 -4.93 14.13 1.52
N LEU A 524 -5.70 14.53 0.49
CA LEU A 524 -6.28 13.61 -0.48
C LEU A 524 -5.20 12.99 -1.37
N TRP A 525 -4.15 13.72 -1.73
CA TRP A 525 -3.04 13.22 -2.54
C TRP A 525 -2.15 12.26 -1.74
N GLU A 526 -1.86 12.54 -0.48
CA GLU A 526 -1.20 11.63 0.46
C GLU A 526 -2.11 10.45 0.85
N LYS A 527 -3.43 10.65 0.95
CA LYS A 527 -4.40 9.55 1.08
C LYS A 527 -4.46 8.71 -0.19
N ILE A 528 -4.43 9.29 -1.39
CA ILE A 528 -4.39 8.58 -2.68
C ILE A 528 -3.06 7.85 -2.83
N LYS A 529 -1.94 8.45 -2.41
CA LYS A 529 -0.62 7.83 -2.40
C LYS A 529 -0.57 6.67 -1.41
N LYS A 530 -1.05 6.85 -0.18
CA LYS A 530 -1.23 5.75 0.78
C LYS A 530 -2.19 4.69 0.27
N LEU A 531 -3.31 5.05 -0.35
CA LEU A 531 -4.26 4.11 -0.94
C LEU A 531 -3.66 3.35 -2.12
N ASN A 532 -2.80 3.98 -2.92
CA ASN A 532 -2.08 3.30 -4.01
C ASN A 532 -0.96 2.40 -3.47
N GLU A 533 -0.23 2.82 -2.43
CA GLU A 533 0.74 1.98 -1.72
C GLU A 533 0.05 0.81 -1.01
N GLU A 534 -1.14 1.02 -0.44
CA GLU A 534 -1.99 -0.01 0.16
C GLU A 534 -2.59 -0.93 -0.91
N LEU A 535 -3.02 -0.40 -2.05
CA LEU A 535 -3.50 -1.18 -3.19
C LEU A 535 -2.40 -2.09 -3.73
N GLU A 536 -1.17 -1.58 -3.85
CA GLU A 536 -0.05 -2.37 -4.36
C GLU A 536 0.41 -3.42 -3.36
N LYS A 537 0.43 -3.09 -2.06
CA LYS A 537 0.58 -4.10 -1.00
C LYS A 537 -0.55 -5.13 -1.01
N LEU A 538 -1.78 -4.74 -1.31
CA LEU A 538 -2.92 -5.66 -1.41
C LEU A 538 -2.81 -6.57 -2.64
N LYS A 539 -2.27 -6.08 -3.76
CA LYS A 539 -1.99 -6.92 -4.93
C LYS A 539 -0.86 -7.91 -4.65
N GLU A 540 0.24 -7.46 -4.06
CA GLU A 540 1.35 -8.34 -3.64
C GLU A 540 0.85 -9.40 -2.64
N ASN A 541 0.05 -9.00 -1.65
CA ASN A 541 -0.58 -9.93 -0.71
C ASN A 541 -1.59 -10.88 -1.39
N ALA A 542 -2.31 -10.43 -2.42
CA ALA A 542 -3.24 -11.28 -3.17
C ALA A 542 -2.49 -12.35 -3.99
N GLU A 543 -1.39 -11.98 -4.64
CA GLU A 543 -0.51 -12.92 -5.34
C GLU A 543 0.15 -13.92 -4.37
N GLU A 544 0.59 -13.45 -3.20
CA GLU A 544 1.14 -14.31 -2.15
C GLU A 544 0.06 -15.27 -1.59
N ASN A 545 -1.17 -14.80 -1.41
CA ASN A 545 -2.29 -15.60 -0.96
C ASN A 545 -2.73 -16.64 -2.00
N GLU A 546 -2.75 -16.30 -3.30
CA GLU A 546 -2.97 -17.30 -4.37
C GLU A 546 -1.89 -18.40 -4.33
N SER A 547 -0.63 -18.02 -4.12
CA SER A 547 0.47 -18.98 -3.97
C SER A 547 0.27 -19.89 -2.75
N LYS A 548 -0.17 -19.34 -1.62
CA LYS A 548 -0.51 -20.10 -0.40
C LYS A 548 -1.72 -21.03 -0.60
N ILE A 549 -2.76 -20.59 -1.30
CA ILE A 549 -3.95 -21.40 -1.63
C ILE A 549 -3.55 -22.60 -2.50
N ARG A 550 -2.75 -22.40 -3.55
CA ARG A 550 -2.25 -23.51 -4.40
C ARG A 550 -1.44 -24.55 -3.60
N LYS A 551 -0.67 -24.11 -2.59
CA LYS A 551 0.07 -25.02 -1.68
C LYS A 551 -0.87 -25.80 -0.77
N LEU A 552 -1.93 -25.17 -0.25
CA LEU A 552 -2.91 -25.83 0.62
C LEU A 552 -3.79 -26.83 -0.14
N GLU A 553 -4.15 -26.54 -1.39
CA GLU A 553 -4.90 -27.47 -2.25
C GLU A 553 -4.12 -28.76 -2.54
N ARG A 554 -2.80 -28.64 -2.78
CA ARG A 554 -1.92 -29.82 -2.90
C ARG A 554 -1.89 -30.63 -1.60
N LYS A 555 -1.75 -29.97 -0.45
CA LYS A 555 -1.69 -30.64 0.86
C LYS A 555 -3.01 -31.35 1.21
N LYS A 556 -4.15 -30.77 0.82
CA LYS A 556 -5.48 -31.39 0.94
C LYS A 556 -5.62 -32.65 0.07
N GLY A 557 -5.03 -32.65 -1.13
CA GLY A 557 -4.97 -33.82 -2.00
C GLY A 557 -4.28 -35.00 -1.33
N ASN A 558 -3.08 -34.78 -0.78
CA ASN A 558 -2.29 -35.82 -0.12
C ASN A 558 -3.00 -36.42 1.11
N LEU A 559 -3.61 -35.58 1.94
CA LEU A 559 -4.37 -36.04 3.13
C LEU A 559 -5.57 -36.93 2.77
N LYS A 560 -6.12 -36.78 1.56
CA LYS A 560 -7.21 -37.63 1.09
C LYS A 560 -6.72 -39.04 0.72
N GLU A 561 -5.55 -39.15 0.11
CA GLU A 561 -4.90 -40.45 -0.15
C GLU A 561 -4.55 -41.18 1.16
N ASP A 562 -4.01 -40.47 2.15
CA ASP A 562 -3.68 -41.05 3.46
C ASP A 562 -4.92 -41.57 4.20
N LEU A 563 -6.06 -40.88 4.06
CA LEU A 563 -7.34 -41.32 4.62
C LEU A 563 -7.82 -42.61 3.95
N GLU A 564 -7.76 -42.69 2.62
CA GLU A 564 -8.16 -43.88 1.87
C GLU A 564 -7.29 -45.11 2.22
N ASP A 565 -5.99 -44.92 2.46
CA ASP A 565 -5.09 -45.98 2.90
C ASP A 565 -5.40 -46.45 4.34
N THR A 566 -5.73 -45.51 5.22
CA THR A 566 -6.11 -45.81 6.61
C THR A 566 -7.44 -46.58 6.68
N GLU A 567 -8.42 -46.21 5.86
CA GLU A 567 -9.69 -46.93 5.75
C GLU A 567 -9.52 -48.36 5.23
N LYS A 568 -8.57 -48.59 4.31
CA LYS A 568 -8.19 -49.95 3.88
C LYS A 568 -7.62 -50.78 5.03
N LYS A 569 -6.68 -50.22 5.80
CA LYS A 569 -6.08 -50.88 6.96
C LYS A 569 -7.12 -51.26 8.02
N LEU A 570 -8.09 -50.38 8.27
CA LEU A 570 -9.18 -50.63 9.22
C LEU A 570 -10.06 -51.81 8.78
N LYS A 571 -10.38 -51.92 7.48
CA LYS A 571 -11.14 -53.07 6.94
C LYS A 571 -10.39 -54.39 7.12
N THR A 572 -9.07 -54.40 6.96
CA THR A 572 -8.24 -55.59 7.19
C THR A 572 -8.28 -56.03 8.65
N ALA A 573 -8.09 -55.10 9.59
CA ALA A 573 -8.14 -55.41 11.03
C ALA A 573 -9.53 -55.91 11.49
N GLN A 574 -10.61 -55.40 10.89
CA GLN A 574 -11.97 -55.89 11.18
C GLN A 574 -12.17 -57.34 10.72
N LYS A 575 -11.53 -57.75 9.62
CA LYS A 575 -11.58 -59.12 9.12
C LYS A 575 -10.81 -60.09 10.02
N GLU A 576 -9.63 -59.70 10.49
CA GLU A 576 -8.83 -60.49 11.44
C GLU A 576 -9.55 -60.73 12.77
N LYS A 577 -10.26 -59.70 13.27
CA LYS A 577 -11.13 -59.83 14.46
C LYS A 577 -12.22 -60.89 14.26
N GLN A 578 -12.81 -60.95 13.07
CA GLN A 578 -13.89 -61.87 12.75
C GLN A 578 -13.37 -63.32 12.67
N ASP A 579 -12.21 -63.54 12.06
CA ASP A 579 -11.54 -64.84 11.99
C ASP A 579 -11.16 -65.38 13.39
N LEU A 580 -10.71 -64.50 14.29
CA LEU A 580 -10.41 -64.87 15.68
C LEU A 580 -11.66 -65.28 16.48
N GLN A 581 -12.82 -64.65 16.24
CA GLN A 581 -14.08 -65.01 16.89
C GLN A 581 -14.60 -66.40 16.44
N GLU A 582 -14.32 -66.77 15.19
CA GLU A 582 -14.67 -68.07 14.64
C GLU A 582 -13.78 -69.20 15.21
N GLN A 583 -12.49 -68.94 15.43
CA GLN A 583 -11.58 -69.87 16.13
C GLN A 583 -12.00 -70.11 17.59
N VAL A 584 -12.45 -69.08 18.29
CA VAL A 584 -12.96 -69.21 19.67
C VAL A 584 -14.23 -70.06 19.72
N SER A 585 -15.11 -69.95 18.72
CA SER A 585 -16.33 -70.77 18.64
C SER A 585 -16.05 -72.25 18.34
N GLN A 586 -15.00 -72.54 17.54
CA GLN A 586 -14.56 -73.92 17.27
C GLN A 586 -13.94 -74.60 18.50
N LEU A 587 -13.29 -73.84 19.40
CA LEU A 587 -12.76 -74.37 20.66
C LEU A 587 -13.87 -74.71 21.67
N GLN A 588 -15.04 -74.07 21.59
CA GLN A 588 -16.17 -74.31 22.50
C GLN A 588 -17.00 -75.56 22.14
N GLN A 589 -16.93 -76.10 20.91
CA GLN A 589 -17.67 -77.31 20.51
C GLN A 589 -16.99 -78.64 20.90
N LYS A 590 -15.77 -78.61 21.46
CA LYS A 590 -15.03 -79.83 21.88
C LYS A 590 -15.19 -80.22 23.35
N ALA A 591 -16.10 -79.59 24.10
CA ALA A 591 -16.28 -79.89 25.53
C ALA A 591 -17.74 -80.22 25.87
N ASN A 592 -18.00 -81.49 26.17
CA ASN A 592 -18.93 -81.92 27.22
C ASN A 592 -18.76 -83.44 27.44
N PRO A 593 -19.21 -84.02 28.57
CA PRO A 593 -19.21 -83.55 29.95
C PRO A 593 -18.72 -84.70 30.87
N ASP A 594 -17.58 -84.57 31.54
CA ASP A 594 -17.40 -85.34 32.78
C ASP A 594 -16.36 -84.69 33.69
N GLY A 595 -16.77 -84.42 34.92
CA GLY A 595 -15.98 -83.71 35.90
C GLY A 595 -14.83 -84.55 36.43
N THR A 596 -13.62 -84.00 36.41
CA THR A 596 -12.61 -84.22 37.45
C THR A 596 -11.52 -83.14 37.43
N LYS A 597 -11.33 -82.49 38.59
CA LYS A 597 -10.18 -81.70 39.09
C LYS A 597 -9.70 -80.46 38.32
N LEU A 598 -9.88 -79.28 38.94
CA LEU A 598 -9.11 -78.05 38.69
C LEU A 598 -7.75 -78.11 39.42
N PRO A 599 -6.64 -77.63 38.84
CA PRO A 599 -5.31 -77.73 39.44
C PRO A 599 -5.02 -76.61 40.45
N THR A 600 -4.27 -76.96 41.49
CA THR A 600 -3.62 -76.08 42.48
C THR A 600 -2.58 -75.17 41.80
N ILE A 601 -2.59 -73.88 42.12
CA ILE A 601 -1.52 -72.92 41.77
C ILE A 601 -0.23 -73.37 42.46
N SER A 602 0.86 -73.48 41.72
CA SER A 602 2.12 -74.03 42.19
C SER A 602 2.89 -73.04 43.08
N GLU A 603 3.73 -73.54 43.98
CA GLU A 603 4.59 -72.70 44.84
C GLU A 603 5.53 -71.79 44.02
N SER A 604 5.80 -72.16 42.75
CA SER A 604 6.57 -71.38 41.77
C SER A 604 5.92 -70.05 41.40
N GLU A 605 4.60 -70.03 41.22
CA GLU A 605 3.87 -68.84 40.77
C GLU A 605 3.75 -67.78 41.88
N LYS A 606 3.74 -68.22 43.14
CA LYS A 606 3.77 -67.33 44.32
C LYS A 606 5.14 -66.68 44.51
N GLU A 607 6.22 -67.43 44.32
CA GLU A 607 7.58 -66.89 44.42
C GLU A 607 7.95 -65.98 43.23
N GLU A 608 7.50 -66.28 42.01
CA GLU A 608 7.66 -65.36 40.86
C GLU A 608 6.96 -64.01 41.09
N THR A 609 5.75 -64.03 41.64
CA THR A 609 5.00 -62.80 41.93
C THR A 609 5.68 -61.96 43.01
N LYS A 610 6.25 -62.61 44.04
CA LYS A 610 6.97 -61.93 45.13
C LYS A 610 8.33 -61.39 44.70
N ALA A 611 9.05 -62.13 43.85
CA ALA A 611 10.32 -61.69 43.27
C ALA A 611 10.12 -60.50 42.31
N PHE A 612 9.06 -60.53 41.50
CA PHE A 612 8.69 -59.44 40.61
C PHE A 612 8.43 -58.14 41.37
N LEU A 613 7.62 -58.18 42.44
CA LEU A 613 7.29 -56.99 43.22
C LEU A 613 8.50 -56.45 44.02
N ASN A 614 9.41 -57.31 44.49
CA ASN A 614 10.65 -56.87 45.17
C ASN A 614 11.66 -56.24 44.21
N ASN A 615 11.79 -56.76 42.98
CA ASN A 615 12.61 -56.16 41.93
C ASN A 615 12.03 -54.81 41.49
N TYR A 616 10.71 -54.69 41.45
CA TYR A 616 10.03 -53.44 41.15
C TYR A 616 10.31 -52.37 42.24
N ILE A 617 10.20 -52.70 43.53
CA ILE A 617 10.56 -51.78 44.63
C ILE A 617 12.05 -51.37 44.58
N THR A 618 12.94 -52.29 44.21
CA THR A 618 14.38 -51.99 44.13
C THR A 618 14.69 -51.01 42.99
N MET A 619 14.03 -51.16 41.82
CA MET A 619 14.16 -50.19 40.73
C MET A 619 13.59 -48.82 41.08
N ILE A 620 12.48 -48.77 41.82
CA ILE A 620 11.90 -47.50 42.27
C ILE A 620 12.85 -46.78 43.25
N LYS A 621 13.50 -47.50 44.18
CA LYS A 621 14.47 -46.92 45.13
C LYS A 621 15.73 -46.35 44.46
N LEU A 622 16.20 -46.99 43.38
CA LEU A 622 17.34 -46.48 42.60
C LEU A 622 16.94 -45.20 41.84
N ARG A 623 15.73 -45.15 41.30
CA ARG A 623 15.22 -43.96 40.59
C ARG A 623 15.03 -42.76 41.52
N ILE A 624 14.55 -42.99 42.75
CA ILE A 624 14.48 -41.95 43.80
C ILE A 624 15.85 -41.33 44.06
N LYS A 625 16.90 -42.17 44.12
CA LYS A 625 18.28 -41.71 44.35
C LYS A 625 18.85 -40.89 43.17
N ASP A 626 18.53 -41.29 41.93
CA ASP A 626 18.92 -40.51 40.74
C ASP A 626 18.19 -39.15 40.68
N CYS A 627 16.93 -39.10 41.12
CA CYS A 627 16.20 -37.83 41.25
C CYS A 627 16.83 -36.94 42.34
N GLU A 628 17.25 -37.50 43.48
CA GLU A 628 17.95 -36.77 44.55
C GLU A 628 19.27 -36.14 44.07
N GLU A 629 20.08 -36.87 43.30
CA GLU A 629 21.37 -36.38 42.78
C GLU A 629 21.21 -35.18 41.82
N ILE A 630 20.09 -35.12 41.07
CA ILE A 630 19.79 -34.00 40.16
C ILE A 630 19.19 -32.81 40.93
N ILE A 631 18.36 -33.05 41.93
CA ILE A 631 17.78 -31.99 42.79
C ILE A 631 18.88 -31.25 43.56
N ASP A 632 19.91 -31.98 44.02
CA ASP A 632 21.02 -31.43 44.80
C ASP A 632 22.12 -30.77 43.94
N CYS A 633 22.06 -30.86 42.60
CA CYS A 633 23.05 -30.30 41.68
C CYS A 633 22.91 -28.77 41.52
N GLU A 634 23.98 -27.99 41.76
CA GLU A 634 23.94 -26.50 41.73
C GLU A 634 23.80 -25.90 40.30
N ASP A 635 24.07 -26.68 39.25
CA ASP A 635 24.07 -26.22 37.86
C ASP A 635 22.65 -26.06 37.24
N PHE A 636 21.61 -26.53 37.93
CA PHE A 636 20.21 -26.45 37.47
C PHE A 636 19.40 -25.42 38.27
N ASN A 637 18.53 -24.68 37.58
CA ASN A 637 17.66 -23.69 38.22
C ASN A 637 16.40 -24.33 38.84
N GLN A 638 15.60 -23.57 39.61
CA GLN A 638 14.45 -24.14 40.33
C GLN A 638 13.33 -24.68 39.43
N GLU A 639 13.06 -24.06 38.27
CA GLU A 639 12.06 -24.56 37.33
C GLU A 639 12.51 -25.88 36.68
N GLU A 640 13.82 -26.06 36.46
CA GLU A 640 14.42 -27.28 35.93
C GLU A 640 14.49 -28.43 36.95
N LYS A 641 14.52 -28.11 38.25
CA LYS A 641 14.55 -29.10 39.35
C LYS A 641 13.17 -29.62 39.75
N GLN A 642 12.12 -28.83 39.55
CA GLN A 642 10.76 -29.13 39.99
C GLN A 642 10.22 -30.49 39.48
N PRO A 643 10.46 -30.91 38.21
CA PRO A 643 10.01 -32.21 37.72
C PRO A 643 10.63 -33.38 38.48
N TYR A 644 11.88 -33.27 38.92
CA TYR A 644 12.58 -34.33 39.65
C TYR A 644 12.10 -34.45 41.09
N GLN A 645 11.67 -33.34 41.71
CA GLN A 645 11.06 -33.33 43.04
C GLN A 645 9.70 -34.02 43.04
N GLU A 646 8.87 -33.73 42.03
CA GLU A 646 7.56 -34.37 41.85
C GLU A 646 7.70 -35.87 41.53
N GLU A 647 8.65 -36.25 40.65
CA GLU A 647 8.94 -37.65 40.29
C GLU A 647 9.44 -38.46 41.50
N LYS A 648 10.33 -37.88 42.33
CA LYS A 648 10.79 -38.50 43.57
C LYS A 648 9.64 -38.83 44.52
N GLN A 649 8.75 -37.88 44.77
CA GLN A 649 7.63 -38.01 45.71
C GLN A 649 6.60 -39.06 45.25
N GLU A 650 6.37 -39.16 43.94
CA GLU A 650 5.49 -40.16 43.36
C GLU A 650 6.03 -41.58 43.60
N TYR A 651 7.33 -41.79 43.35
CA TYR A 651 7.98 -43.09 43.54
C TYR A 651 8.08 -43.53 45.00
N GLU A 652 8.33 -42.60 45.93
CA GLU A 652 8.30 -42.88 47.38
C GLU A 652 6.91 -43.37 47.82
N THR A 653 5.85 -42.76 47.28
CA THR A 653 4.46 -43.14 47.56
C THR A 653 4.14 -44.55 47.03
N GLN A 654 4.63 -44.90 45.84
CA GLN A 654 4.42 -46.22 45.24
C GLN A 654 5.08 -47.34 46.06
N ILE A 655 6.29 -47.13 46.61
CA ILE A 655 6.95 -48.12 47.48
C ILE A 655 6.11 -48.42 48.73
N VAL A 656 5.57 -47.38 49.38
CA VAL A 656 4.75 -47.51 50.59
C VAL A 656 3.48 -48.32 50.32
N GLN A 657 2.90 -48.20 49.13
CA GLN A 657 1.71 -48.94 48.73
C GLN A 657 1.99 -50.41 48.41
N ILE A 658 3.15 -50.72 47.82
CA ILE A 658 3.46 -52.08 47.30
C ILE A 658 4.06 -52.98 48.39
N GLN A 659 4.88 -52.43 49.30
CA GLN A 659 5.61 -53.22 50.30
C GLN A 659 4.71 -54.12 51.19
N PRO A 660 3.51 -53.68 51.64
CA PRO A 660 2.60 -54.52 52.44
C PRO A 660 2.05 -55.74 51.68
N PHE A 661 1.90 -55.65 50.35
CA PHE A 661 1.43 -56.76 49.52
C PHE A 661 2.49 -57.85 49.43
N ILE A 662 3.75 -57.47 49.23
CA ILE A 662 4.89 -58.40 49.19
C ILE A 662 4.99 -59.19 50.50
N ASN A 663 4.85 -58.50 51.64
CA ASN A 663 4.95 -59.12 52.97
C ASN A 663 3.79 -60.10 53.27
N LYS A 664 2.66 -60.00 52.56
CA LYS A 664 1.50 -60.88 52.70
C LYS A 664 1.47 -62.07 51.73
N ILE A 665 2.39 -62.16 50.74
CA ILE A 665 2.53 -63.32 49.82
C ILE A 665 3.19 -64.50 50.56
N ASN A 666 2.50 -65.03 51.58
CA ASN A 666 2.80 -66.31 52.19
C ASN A 666 1.54 -66.86 52.88
N TRP A 667 0.61 -67.43 52.10
CA TRP A 667 -0.56 -68.12 52.64
C TRP A 667 -0.58 -69.56 52.13
N GLY A 668 -0.24 -70.47 53.03
CA GLY A 668 -0.80 -71.80 53.05
C GLY A 668 -2.22 -71.73 53.63
N GLY A 669 -3.19 -72.28 52.90
CA GLY A 669 -4.52 -72.57 53.43
C GLY A 669 -5.63 -71.54 53.16
N LYS A 670 -6.49 -71.93 52.22
CA LYS A 670 -7.89 -71.54 51.98
C LYS A 670 -8.21 -70.15 51.36
N LYS A 671 -8.58 -70.30 50.07
CA LYS A 671 -9.40 -69.49 49.17
C LYS A 671 -9.03 -68.02 49.00
#